data_AF-J9YVN1-F1
#
_entry.id   AF-J9YVN1-F1
#
_cell.length_a   1.000
_cell.length_b   1.000
_cell.length_c   1.000
_cell.angle_alpha   90.00
_cell.angle_beta   90.00
_cell.angle_gamma   90.00
#
_symmetry.space_group_name_H-M   'P 1'
#
loop_
_entity.id
_entity.type
_entity.pdbx_description
1 polymer ?
#
loop_
_entity_poly.entity_id
_entity_poly.type
_entity_poly.pdbx_seq_one_letter_code
_entity_poly.pdbx_strand_id
1 'polypeptide(L)'
;MKNKGKIFFLLLISIFFIEKTSSEEKFIFESKSIEFLNSNNLIKASDGVTISDQTGIIIESKNSEYDKLKGVLKLNGDVFIKDKINDLNFKSDNATYFANDGLIEFIDNIQFKDLKKNIQVESEKITYQKTNEKIISENSTLIKFEPGYFITGKNVTYDNLKLKLFSKNKAILKDNLNNEIEIENFQYSFNDKILKSEKLNFKDYEGNKYNTGNAIIDLSNQKIASKDIEILYSKGELGENAKLKGKSLLMENNITNISKGIFTTCKINNNCAPWSIKSEKITHNKSKKTIYYDNSVFQLYDFPVFYFPKFFHPDPTVKRQSGFLTPSLMSSSTIGNSIKIPYYQVVSEDKDFTFTPRIFSNYDILLQNEYRQVNKHTNHISDFSVKKLNQSNKTHFFSNTKIDLSNELIFSDLEFNIEKTSNDTYLKKNKITSNTRSSLNQSLLNSFIKYNASTDDLKISTEFQVFEDLTKDKNSDKFQYIYPNFSISKLIQPKSDIKGELNYQISGSNIQKDTNIRETSIINDLNYSSDNFFSKFGTKSNLDLLFKNTLKKGDNSSSYDKNTKNEIYTAAIFNSSYPLKKLHNNNFISNLTPKILARYSPNNNENLTNSNRKINSTNIFSNNRLGIGDSIEGGQSITIGLDYNYIDNNNNEFLNFSINQIFRDEKDFRLPLKSTMQNKSSDLVGNFNFYPNQNFKIYYDFSMDNNFDTMNYNKLNSEFTVNNFITSFEFLEENNDIGTDSYLKSDLKYLINNSSSIGYNTRRNRKTNLTEYYNLIYEYKNDCLIAAIEYNKDYYQDRDLAPSEEIFFKLTITPFTSVNSPNLK
;
A
#
# COMPACT_ATOMS: atom_id res chain seq x y z
N MET A 1 -79.10 68.60 33.61
CA MET A 1 -77.89 68.65 34.48
C MET A 1 -76.76 69.19 33.63
N LYS A 2 -76.59 70.52 33.59
CA LYS A 2 -75.65 71.31 34.43
C LYS A 2 -74.20 70.81 34.24
N ASN A 3 -73.25 71.56 33.70
CA ASN A 3 -73.22 72.88 33.02
C ASN A 3 -71.77 73.04 32.49
N LYS A 4 -71.56 73.30 31.19
CA LYS A 4 -71.11 74.59 30.59
C LYS A 4 -69.61 74.92 30.83
N GLY A 5 -68.80 75.33 29.87
CA GLY A 5 -69.00 75.81 28.49
C GLY A 5 -67.64 75.90 27.75
N LYS A 6 -67.58 75.79 26.40
CA LYS A 6 -67.70 76.90 25.40
C LYS A 6 -66.54 77.92 25.53
N ILE A 7 -65.83 78.40 24.50
CA ILE A 7 -66.15 78.65 23.08
C ILE A 7 -64.86 79.07 22.30
N PHE A 8 -64.89 78.80 20.99
CA PHE A 8 -64.19 79.42 19.83
C PHE A 8 -63.70 80.88 19.96
N PHE A 9 -62.53 81.23 19.37
CA PHE A 9 -62.40 82.26 18.31
C PHE A 9 -61.00 82.33 17.70
N LEU A 10 -60.93 82.80 16.46
CA LEU A 10 -59.82 82.84 15.51
C LEU A 10 -59.60 84.32 15.15
N LEU A 11 -58.40 84.91 15.28
CA LEU A 11 -57.84 85.88 14.32
C LEU A 11 -56.43 86.40 14.66
N LEU A 12 -55.65 86.47 13.58
CA LEU A 12 -54.40 87.18 13.27
C LEU A 12 -54.15 88.55 13.97
N ILE A 13 -52.92 88.80 14.45
CA ILE A 13 -51.93 89.74 13.87
C ILE A 13 -50.64 89.79 14.73
N SER A 14 -49.53 89.80 14.01
CA SER A 14 -48.14 89.97 14.40
C SER A 14 -47.85 91.08 15.41
N ILE A 15 -46.89 90.85 16.32
CA ILE A 15 -45.78 91.77 16.62
C ILE A 15 -44.54 90.91 16.95
N PHE A 16 -43.46 91.21 16.23
CA PHE A 16 -42.07 90.80 16.45
C PHE A 16 -41.66 90.86 17.93
N PHE A 17 -40.95 89.86 18.44
CA PHE A 17 -39.74 90.08 19.23
C PHE A 17 -38.78 88.89 19.09
N ILE A 18 -37.53 89.26 18.97
CA ILE A 18 -36.37 88.51 18.50
C ILE A 18 -35.95 87.42 19.51
N GLU A 19 -35.80 86.19 19.01
CA GLU A 19 -35.07 85.12 19.71
C GLU A 19 -33.60 85.52 19.87
N LYS A 20 -33.07 85.39 21.09
CA LYS A 20 -31.63 85.38 21.35
C LYS A 20 -31.26 83.97 21.80
N THR A 21 -30.93 83.13 20.82
CA THR A 21 -30.38 81.78 21.01
C THR A 21 -29.00 81.87 21.66
N SER A 22 -28.84 81.33 22.86
CA SER A 22 -27.53 80.97 23.41
C SER A 22 -27.07 79.67 22.74
N SER A 23 -25.96 79.71 22.02
CA SER A 23 -25.27 78.55 21.45
C SER A 23 -24.80 77.63 22.59
N GLU A 24 -25.47 76.50 22.81
CA GLU A 24 -24.93 75.40 23.63
C GLU A 24 -23.63 74.87 23.01
N GLU A 25 -22.58 74.73 23.80
CA GLU A 25 -21.32 74.15 23.33
C GLU A 25 -21.48 72.64 23.14
N LYS A 26 -21.30 72.15 21.90
CA LYS A 26 -21.43 70.73 21.54
C LYS A 26 -20.43 69.80 22.26
N PHE A 27 -19.30 70.33 22.69
CA PHE A 27 -18.21 69.61 23.34
C PHE A 27 -17.67 70.43 24.51
N ILE A 28 -17.45 69.77 25.64
CA ILE A 28 -16.79 70.33 26.82
C ILE A 28 -15.36 69.79 26.84
N PHE A 29 -14.36 70.68 26.79
CA PHE A 29 -12.93 70.34 26.75
C PHE A 29 -12.27 70.56 28.12
N GLU A 30 -11.53 69.55 28.59
CA GLU A 30 -10.66 69.62 29.75
C GLU A 30 -9.23 69.25 29.32
N SER A 31 -8.27 70.16 29.48
CA SER A 31 -6.87 69.91 29.13
C SER A 31 -5.92 70.85 29.85
N LYS A 32 -4.63 70.49 29.91
CA LYS A 32 -3.58 71.34 30.50
C LYS A 32 -3.26 72.56 29.66
N SER A 33 -3.48 72.48 28.34
CA SER A 33 -3.30 73.58 27.40
C SER A 33 -4.46 73.62 26.40
N ILE A 34 -5.12 74.77 26.30
CA ILE A 34 -6.21 75.02 25.34
C ILE A 34 -5.97 76.36 24.66
N GLU A 35 -5.82 76.34 23.34
CA GLU A 35 -5.67 77.51 22.48
C GLU A 35 -6.94 77.73 21.65
N PHE A 36 -7.46 78.95 21.69
CA PHE A 36 -8.59 79.39 20.86
C PHE A 36 -8.05 80.24 19.70
N LEU A 37 -8.26 79.78 18.47
CA LEU A 37 -7.75 80.40 17.25
C LEU A 37 -8.94 80.81 16.35
N ASN A 38 -8.73 81.78 15.47
CA ASN A 38 -9.71 82.25 14.48
C ASN A 38 -11.07 82.65 15.10
N SER A 39 -11.09 83.63 16.00
CA SER A 39 -12.32 84.11 16.67
C SER A 39 -13.11 83.00 17.38
N ASN A 40 -12.41 82.09 18.09
CA ASN A 40 -12.96 80.92 18.78
C ASN A 40 -13.62 79.86 17.88
N ASN A 41 -13.45 79.94 16.56
CA ASN A 41 -13.97 78.93 15.62
C ASN A 41 -13.09 77.67 15.57
N LEU A 42 -11.80 77.78 15.91
CA LEU A 42 -10.87 76.65 15.99
C LEU A 42 -10.37 76.50 17.42
N ILE A 43 -10.62 75.35 18.04
CA ILE A 43 -10.10 75.02 19.38
C ILE A 43 -9.01 73.97 19.22
N LYS A 44 -7.82 74.23 19.76
CA LYS A 44 -6.74 73.24 19.89
C LYS A 44 -6.51 72.95 21.36
N ALA A 45 -6.48 71.68 21.74
CA ALA A 45 -6.13 71.28 23.10
C ALA A 45 -5.01 70.23 23.06
N SER A 46 -4.05 70.31 23.98
CA SER A 46 -2.83 69.47 24.01
C SER A 46 -2.39 69.14 25.45
N ASP A 47 -1.52 68.13 25.59
CA ASP A 47 -1.00 67.61 26.87
C ASP A 47 -2.02 66.81 27.70
N GLY A 48 -2.81 66.00 27.01
CA GLY A 48 -3.88 65.20 27.59
C GLY A 48 -5.19 65.97 27.58
N VAL A 49 -6.10 65.52 26.72
CA VAL A 49 -7.40 66.15 26.47
C VAL A 49 -8.49 65.15 26.83
N THR A 50 -9.40 65.57 27.71
CA THR A 50 -10.67 64.88 27.96
C THR A 50 -11.77 65.73 27.35
N ILE A 51 -12.60 65.14 26.48
CA ILE A 51 -13.73 65.81 25.85
C ILE A 51 -14.99 65.04 26.19
N SER A 52 -16.02 65.71 26.66
CA SER A 52 -17.35 65.12 26.84
C SER A 52 -18.36 65.81 25.93
N ASP A 53 -19.22 65.01 25.30
CA ASP A 53 -20.37 65.53 24.57
C ASP A 53 -21.67 65.34 25.36
N GLN A 54 -22.68 66.15 25.06
CA GLN A 54 -23.99 66.07 25.70
C GLN A 54 -24.75 64.76 25.38
N THR A 55 -24.22 63.97 24.45
CA THR A 55 -24.82 62.73 23.95
C THR A 55 -24.15 61.48 24.53
N GLY A 56 -23.42 61.62 25.63
CA GLY A 56 -22.86 60.52 26.43
C GLY A 56 -21.51 59.97 25.95
N ILE A 57 -20.84 60.62 24.99
CA ILE A 57 -19.48 60.25 24.56
C ILE A 57 -18.44 60.92 25.48
N ILE A 58 -17.47 60.14 25.92
CA ILE A 58 -16.24 60.63 26.54
C ILE A 58 -15.06 60.27 25.64
N ILE A 59 -14.19 61.23 25.39
CA ILE A 59 -13.02 61.11 24.53
C ILE A 59 -11.80 61.48 25.36
N GLU A 60 -10.77 60.65 25.34
CA GLU A 60 -9.45 60.94 25.88
C GLU A 60 -8.45 60.87 24.72
N SER A 61 -7.54 61.84 24.60
CA SER A 61 -6.49 61.85 23.57
C SER A 61 -5.32 62.70 23.99
N LYS A 62 -4.16 62.56 23.35
CA LYS A 62 -3.00 63.43 23.60
C LYS A 62 -3.25 64.85 23.12
N ASN A 63 -3.79 65.00 21.90
CA ASN A 63 -4.07 66.27 21.25
C ASN A 63 -5.42 66.24 20.52
N SER A 64 -6.10 67.38 20.47
CA SER A 64 -7.33 67.56 19.70
C SER A 64 -7.38 68.89 18.95
N GLU A 65 -8.08 68.91 17.82
CA GLU A 65 -8.36 70.11 17.03
C GLU A 65 -9.83 70.10 16.59
N TYR A 66 -10.61 71.08 17.03
CA TYR A 66 -12.04 71.20 16.73
C TYR A 66 -12.35 72.43 15.89
N ASP A 67 -12.87 72.21 14.69
CA ASP A 67 -13.41 73.25 13.82
C ASP A 67 -14.93 73.37 14.06
N LYS A 68 -15.34 74.43 14.78
CA LYS A 68 -16.75 74.69 15.14
C LYS A 68 -17.64 74.92 13.91
N LEU A 69 -17.10 75.51 12.83
CA LEU A 69 -17.87 75.84 11.63
C LEU A 69 -18.17 74.58 10.81
N LYS A 70 -17.19 73.67 10.71
CA LYS A 70 -17.35 72.39 10.01
C LYS A 70 -17.95 71.29 10.88
N GLY A 71 -17.94 71.46 12.21
CA GLY A 71 -18.37 70.44 13.17
C GLY A 71 -17.47 69.21 13.17
N VAL A 72 -16.17 69.39 12.94
CA VAL A 72 -15.19 68.30 12.81
C VAL A 72 -14.18 68.38 13.95
N LEU A 73 -14.10 67.33 14.76
CA LEU A 73 -13.15 67.16 15.84
C LEU A 73 -12.10 66.11 15.45
N LYS A 74 -10.84 66.52 15.28
CA LYS A 74 -9.71 65.63 15.03
C LYS A 74 -8.99 65.32 16.33
N LEU A 75 -8.60 64.07 16.52
CA LEU A 75 -8.01 63.52 17.73
C LEU A 75 -6.77 62.72 17.35
N ASN A 76 -5.63 63.00 17.98
CA ASN A 76 -4.37 62.33 17.66
C ASN A 76 -3.60 61.94 18.93
N GLY A 77 -3.00 60.74 18.89
CA GLY A 77 -2.19 60.16 19.95
C GLY A 77 -3.02 59.48 21.03
N ASP A 78 -2.94 58.15 21.10
CA ASP A 78 -3.59 57.28 22.09
C ASP A 78 -5.06 57.66 22.36
N VAL A 79 -5.87 57.73 21.30
CA VAL A 79 -7.27 58.13 21.39
C VAL A 79 -8.09 57.01 22.03
N PHE A 80 -8.86 57.34 23.07
CA PHE A 80 -9.84 56.47 23.71
C PHE A 80 -11.22 57.13 23.71
N ILE A 81 -12.21 56.50 23.07
CA ILE A 81 -13.59 56.99 23.00
C ILE A 81 -14.52 55.99 23.69
N LYS A 82 -15.34 56.47 24.62
CA LYS A 82 -16.35 55.69 25.34
C LYS A 82 -17.74 56.25 25.08
N ASP A 83 -18.61 55.45 24.48
CA ASP A 83 -20.05 55.70 24.42
C ASP A 83 -20.72 55.09 25.65
N LYS A 84 -21.06 55.93 26.63
CA LYS A 84 -21.66 55.48 27.89
C LYS A 84 -23.07 54.93 27.73
N ILE A 85 -23.81 55.36 26.71
CA ILE A 85 -25.20 54.94 26.51
C ILE A 85 -25.22 53.51 25.99
N ASN A 86 -24.37 53.24 25.01
CA ASN A 86 -24.29 51.94 24.34
C ASN A 86 -23.25 50.99 24.96
N ASP A 87 -22.49 51.44 25.96
CA ASP A 87 -21.40 50.71 26.62
C ASP A 87 -20.32 50.22 25.62
N LEU A 88 -19.96 51.10 24.69
CA LEU A 88 -18.98 50.86 23.64
C LEU A 88 -17.68 51.59 23.96
N ASN A 89 -16.56 50.90 23.79
CA ASN A 89 -15.22 51.47 23.95
C ASN A 89 -14.43 51.35 22.65
N PHE A 90 -13.73 52.39 22.26
CA PHE A 90 -12.85 52.43 21.09
C PHE A 90 -11.48 52.95 21.53
N LYS A 91 -10.41 52.28 21.10
CA LYS A 91 -9.03 52.76 21.17
C LYS A 91 -8.48 52.88 19.76
N SER A 92 -7.73 53.92 19.44
CA SER A 92 -7.01 54.06 18.17
C SER A 92 -5.86 55.07 18.31
N ASP A 93 -4.97 55.13 17.32
CA ASP A 93 -3.92 56.16 17.33
C ASP A 93 -4.51 57.52 16.95
N ASN A 94 -5.45 57.54 15.99
CA ASN A 94 -6.12 58.75 15.53
C ASN A 94 -7.63 58.53 15.37
N ALA A 95 -8.42 59.58 15.54
CA ALA A 95 -9.84 59.56 15.23
C ALA A 95 -10.36 60.93 14.75
N THR A 96 -11.39 60.92 13.93
CA THR A 96 -12.10 62.13 13.49
C THR A 96 -13.59 61.97 13.78
N TYR A 97 -14.15 62.87 14.60
CA TYR A 97 -15.58 62.92 14.90
C TYR A 97 -16.24 64.05 14.10
N PHE A 98 -17.11 63.65 13.16
CA PHE A 98 -18.00 64.52 12.40
C PHE A 98 -19.31 64.70 13.19
N ALA A 99 -19.34 65.71 14.06
CA ALA A 99 -20.42 65.94 15.01
C ALA A 99 -21.77 66.29 14.34
N ASN A 100 -21.74 66.91 13.15
CA ASN A 100 -22.95 67.24 12.39
C ASN A 100 -23.62 65.99 11.77
N ASP A 101 -22.83 64.96 11.47
CA ASP A 101 -23.30 63.73 10.81
C ASP A 101 -23.47 62.56 11.80
N GLY A 102 -23.04 62.72 13.06
CA GLY A 102 -23.06 61.66 14.07
C GLY A 102 -22.15 60.48 13.70
N LEU A 103 -21.00 60.77 13.08
CA LEU A 103 -20.08 59.78 12.52
C LEU A 103 -18.68 59.95 13.11
N ILE A 104 -18.07 58.84 13.54
CA ILE A 104 -16.70 58.82 14.07
C ILE A 104 -15.86 57.85 13.25
N GLU A 105 -14.78 58.34 12.66
CA GLU A 105 -13.79 57.52 11.97
C GLU A 105 -12.57 57.33 12.86
N PHE A 106 -12.20 56.07 13.06
CA PHE A 106 -10.99 55.66 13.78
C PHE A 106 -9.99 55.15 12.77
N ILE A 107 -8.71 55.48 12.95
CA ILE A 107 -7.61 55.14 12.05
C ILE A 107 -6.41 54.67 12.88
N ASP A 108 -5.79 53.58 12.42
CA ASP A 108 -4.60 52.91 12.96
C ASP A 108 -4.78 52.28 14.36
N ASN A 109 -4.27 51.05 14.52
CA ASN A 109 -4.25 50.27 15.77
C ASN A 109 -5.58 50.22 16.54
N ILE A 110 -6.69 50.06 15.83
CA ILE A 110 -8.01 50.24 16.42
C ILE A 110 -8.43 49.01 17.23
N GLN A 111 -8.84 49.22 18.47
CA GLN A 111 -9.49 48.21 19.31
C GLN A 111 -10.88 48.70 19.75
N PHE A 112 -11.92 48.12 19.16
CA PHE A 112 -13.30 48.32 19.60
C PHE A 112 -13.72 47.20 20.57
N LYS A 113 -14.47 47.54 21.62
CA LYS A 113 -15.07 46.59 22.56
C LYS A 113 -16.52 46.97 22.87
N ASP A 114 -17.43 46.03 22.65
CA ASP A 114 -18.81 46.08 23.17
C ASP A 114 -18.82 45.33 24.52
N LEU A 115 -18.99 46.07 25.61
CA LEU A 115 -18.91 45.49 26.96
C LEU A 115 -20.12 44.63 27.32
N LYS A 116 -21.30 44.90 26.74
CA LYS A 116 -22.53 44.12 27.02
C LYS A 116 -22.50 42.77 26.33
N LYS A 117 -21.96 42.72 25.11
CA LYS A 117 -21.98 41.51 24.27
C LYS A 117 -20.62 40.82 24.17
N ASN A 118 -19.61 41.34 24.88
CA ASN A 118 -18.25 40.83 24.89
C ASN A 118 -17.65 40.68 23.48
N ILE A 119 -17.94 41.63 22.59
CA ILE A 119 -17.39 41.67 21.23
C ILE A 119 -16.12 42.50 21.28
N GLN A 120 -15.05 42.03 20.63
CA GLN A 120 -13.84 42.80 20.44
C GLN A 120 -13.48 42.81 18.95
N VAL A 121 -13.21 43.98 18.40
CA VAL A 121 -12.81 44.14 16.99
C VAL A 121 -11.48 44.84 16.93
N GLU A 122 -10.55 44.27 16.15
CA GLU A 122 -9.25 44.84 15.83
C GLU A 122 -9.22 45.12 14.31
N SER A 123 -8.91 46.35 13.91
CA SER A 123 -8.90 46.78 12.49
C SER A 123 -7.95 47.96 12.27
N GLU A 124 -7.59 48.21 11.01
CA GLU A 124 -6.82 49.40 10.61
C GLU A 124 -7.69 50.66 10.48
N LYS A 125 -8.96 50.48 10.10
CA LYS A 125 -9.94 51.56 9.97
C LYS A 125 -11.33 51.10 10.39
N ILE A 126 -12.04 51.91 11.17
CA ILE A 126 -13.41 51.67 11.62
C ILE A 126 -14.21 52.97 11.54
N THR A 127 -15.42 52.89 11.00
CA THR A 127 -16.40 53.98 11.01
C THR A 127 -17.57 53.61 11.92
N TYR A 128 -17.83 54.44 12.93
CA TYR A 128 -18.99 54.32 13.82
C TYR A 128 -20.05 55.35 13.41
N GLN A 129 -21.20 54.86 12.91
CA GLN A 129 -22.38 55.66 12.62
C GLN A 129 -23.32 55.62 13.82
N LYS A 130 -23.34 56.69 14.61
CA LYS A 130 -24.08 56.76 15.88
C LYS A 130 -25.59 56.67 15.69
N THR A 131 -26.14 57.37 14.69
CA THR A 131 -27.59 57.41 14.41
C THR A 131 -28.19 56.06 14.04
N ASN A 132 -27.39 55.21 13.39
CA ASN A 132 -27.79 53.87 12.95
C ASN A 132 -27.20 52.76 13.84
N GLU A 133 -26.39 53.12 14.84
CA GLU A 133 -25.53 52.26 15.66
C GLU A 133 -24.81 51.16 14.86
N LYS A 134 -24.22 51.56 13.72
CA LYS A 134 -23.45 50.67 12.85
C LYS A 134 -21.97 50.92 12.99
N ILE A 135 -21.22 49.84 13.13
CA ILE A 135 -19.77 49.85 13.14
C ILE A 135 -19.32 49.12 11.89
N ILE A 136 -18.67 49.85 10.98
CA ILE A 136 -18.23 49.35 9.70
C ILE A 136 -16.70 49.35 9.74
N SER A 137 -16.11 48.18 9.68
CA SER A 137 -14.67 48.07 9.49
C SER A 137 -14.31 48.24 8.02
N GLU A 138 -13.11 48.75 7.75
CA GLU A 138 -12.51 48.74 6.41
C GLU A 138 -11.17 47.99 6.49
N ASN A 139 -10.78 47.34 5.39
CA ASN A 139 -9.59 46.48 5.29
C ASN A 139 -9.65 45.23 6.19
N SER A 140 -8.50 44.72 6.62
CA SER A 140 -8.38 43.49 7.40
C SER A 140 -8.90 43.71 8.81
N THR A 141 -9.84 42.88 9.23
CA THR A 141 -10.50 43.00 10.52
C THR A 141 -10.54 41.65 11.23
N LEU A 142 -10.10 41.62 12.48
CA LEU A 142 -10.23 40.49 13.39
C LEU A 142 -11.35 40.77 14.39
N ILE A 143 -12.32 39.87 14.48
CA ILE A 143 -13.49 39.99 15.35
C ILE A 143 -13.52 38.81 16.30
N LYS A 144 -13.48 39.09 17.59
CA LYS A 144 -13.69 38.12 18.68
C LYS A 144 -15.13 38.30 19.14
N PHE A 145 -15.96 37.27 18.98
CA PHE A 145 -17.37 37.30 19.34
C PHE A 145 -17.76 35.92 19.85
N GLU A 146 -18.59 35.85 20.89
CA GLU A 146 -18.79 34.62 21.67
C GLU A 146 -17.45 34.04 22.25
N PRO A 147 -17.49 33.25 23.32
CA PRO A 147 -16.28 32.64 23.83
C PRO A 147 -15.67 31.63 22.83
N GLY A 148 -14.51 31.98 22.26
CA GLY A 148 -13.67 31.09 21.45
C GLY A 148 -13.85 31.18 19.92
N TYR A 149 -14.74 32.04 19.41
CA TYR A 149 -14.92 32.25 17.97
C TYR A 149 -14.24 33.53 17.48
N PHE A 150 -13.58 33.42 16.33
CA PHE A 150 -12.85 34.51 15.70
C PHE A 150 -13.23 34.60 14.22
N ILE A 151 -13.58 35.79 13.73
CA ILE A 151 -13.72 36.06 12.30
C ILE A 151 -12.59 36.97 11.85
N THR A 152 -11.82 36.52 10.87
CA THR A 152 -10.86 37.36 10.14
C THR A 152 -11.42 37.62 8.75
N GLY A 153 -11.76 38.87 8.44
CA GLY A 153 -12.41 39.21 7.17
C GLY A 153 -12.13 40.64 6.73
N LYS A 154 -12.78 41.05 5.63
CA LYS A 154 -12.72 42.42 5.14
C LYS A 154 -14.09 43.08 5.10
N ASN A 155 -14.13 44.36 5.43
CA ASN A 155 -15.33 45.20 5.37
C ASN A 155 -16.52 44.59 6.13
N VAL A 156 -16.32 44.30 7.42
CA VAL A 156 -17.34 43.67 8.25
C VAL A 156 -18.19 44.75 8.90
N THR A 157 -19.52 44.57 8.86
CA THR A 157 -20.46 45.47 9.51
C THR A 157 -21.05 44.80 10.74
N TYR A 158 -20.96 45.48 11.88
CA TYR A 158 -21.70 45.18 13.10
C TYR A 158 -22.86 46.17 13.23
N ASP A 159 -24.09 45.66 13.18
CA ASP A 159 -25.33 46.43 13.32
C ASP A 159 -25.89 46.16 14.74
N ASN A 160 -25.69 47.13 15.64
CA ASN A 160 -26.01 46.99 17.06
C ASN A 160 -27.53 46.91 17.30
N LEU A 161 -28.32 47.65 16.51
CA LEU A 161 -29.78 47.68 16.59
C LEU A 161 -30.40 46.36 16.14
N LYS A 162 -29.92 45.80 15.03
CA LYS A 162 -30.42 44.53 14.48
C LYS A 162 -29.78 43.30 15.11
N LEU A 163 -28.77 43.49 15.96
CA LEU A 163 -28.00 42.41 16.59
C LEU A 163 -27.45 41.45 15.53
N LYS A 164 -26.74 42.00 14.54
CA LYS A 164 -26.17 41.24 13.41
C LYS A 164 -24.74 41.63 13.09
N LEU A 165 -23.98 40.64 12.65
CA LEU A 165 -22.65 40.80 12.06
C LEU A 165 -22.68 40.27 10.63
N PHE A 166 -22.25 41.03 9.63
CA PHE A 166 -22.26 40.55 8.24
C PHE A 166 -21.16 41.16 7.37
N SER A 167 -20.78 40.45 6.31
CA SER A 167 -19.90 40.95 5.24
C SER A 167 -20.21 40.23 3.94
N LYS A 168 -20.08 40.95 2.82
CA LYS A 168 -20.17 40.38 1.46
C LYS A 168 -18.86 39.74 1.00
N ASN A 169 -17.74 40.07 1.65
CA ASN A 169 -16.43 39.57 1.30
C ASN A 169 -16.18 38.18 1.91
N LYS A 170 -15.15 37.50 1.40
CA LYS A 170 -14.62 36.29 2.02
C LYS A 170 -14.12 36.59 3.43
N ALA A 171 -14.38 35.67 4.35
CA ALA A 171 -13.86 35.70 5.70
C ALA A 171 -13.49 34.28 6.17
N ILE A 172 -12.61 34.21 7.16
CA ILE A 172 -12.20 32.98 7.83
C ILE A 172 -12.78 33.01 9.23
N LEU A 173 -13.67 32.07 9.53
CA LEU A 173 -14.15 31.80 10.87
C LEU A 173 -13.24 30.73 11.49
N LYS A 174 -12.64 31.05 12.65
CA LYS A 174 -12.03 30.07 13.54
C LYS A 174 -12.98 29.76 14.67
N ASP A 175 -13.25 28.47 14.88
CA ASP A 175 -14.06 28.01 16.00
C ASP A 175 -13.21 27.69 17.24
N ASN A 176 -13.88 27.29 18.32
CA ASN A 176 -13.25 26.94 19.60
C ASN A 176 -12.30 25.73 19.49
N LEU A 177 -12.37 24.96 18.41
CA LEU A 177 -11.52 23.81 18.12
C LEU A 177 -10.38 24.17 17.15
N ASN A 178 -10.20 25.47 16.85
CA ASN A 178 -9.23 26.00 15.89
C ASN A 178 -9.44 25.51 14.43
N ASN A 179 -10.64 25.06 14.07
CA ASN A 179 -10.96 24.75 12.68
C ASN A 179 -11.02 26.05 11.86
N GLU A 180 -10.40 26.06 10.67
CA GLU A 180 -10.48 27.20 9.76
C GLU A 180 -11.60 26.96 8.72
N ILE A 181 -12.65 27.78 8.82
CA ILE A 181 -13.85 27.73 7.97
C ILE A 181 -13.87 28.98 7.09
N GLU A 182 -13.63 28.82 5.80
CA GLU A 182 -13.83 29.89 4.80
C GLU A 182 -15.33 30.07 4.55
N ILE A 183 -15.81 31.29 4.75
CA ILE A 183 -17.21 31.69 4.52
C ILE A 183 -17.28 32.87 3.56
N GLU A 184 -18.30 32.88 2.71
CA GLU A 184 -18.60 33.98 1.78
C GLU A 184 -20.00 34.54 2.02
N ASN A 185 -20.16 35.87 1.86
CA ASN A 185 -21.43 36.58 2.06
C ASN A 185 -22.16 36.17 3.36
N PHE A 186 -21.46 36.29 4.49
CA PHE A 186 -21.96 35.75 5.75
C PHE A 186 -22.82 36.76 6.52
N GLN A 187 -23.76 36.23 7.30
CA GLN A 187 -24.57 36.97 8.26
C GLN A 187 -24.74 36.14 9.53
N TYR A 188 -24.27 36.66 10.65
CA TYR A 188 -24.45 36.11 11.99
C TYR A 188 -25.54 36.88 12.76
N SER A 189 -26.47 36.15 13.37
CA SER A 189 -27.53 36.65 14.26
C SER A 189 -27.14 36.37 15.71
N PHE A 190 -26.96 37.41 16.54
CA PHE A 190 -26.59 37.21 17.94
C PHE A 190 -27.73 36.62 18.79
N ASN A 191 -28.99 36.87 18.41
CA ASN A 191 -30.16 36.32 19.12
C ASN A 191 -30.28 34.81 18.94
N ASP A 192 -30.15 34.37 17.68
CA ASP A 192 -30.34 32.95 17.34
C ASP A 192 -29.03 32.17 17.48
N LYS A 193 -27.89 32.86 17.56
CA LYS A 193 -26.53 32.30 17.47
C LYS A 193 -26.33 31.48 16.19
N ILE A 194 -26.94 31.94 15.10
CA ILE A 194 -26.89 31.31 13.78
C ILE A 194 -26.06 32.15 12.83
N LEU A 195 -25.08 31.52 12.19
CA LEU A 195 -24.33 32.08 11.07
C LEU A 195 -24.85 31.49 9.75
N LYS A 196 -25.27 32.35 8.83
CA LYS A 196 -25.64 31.98 7.46
C LYS A 196 -24.54 32.41 6.51
N SER A 197 -24.25 31.62 5.49
CA SER A 197 -23.27 31.93 4.45
C SER A 197 -23.71 31.35 3.12
N GLU A 198 -23.38 32.00 2.00
CA GLU A 198 -23.70 31.48 0.67
C GLU A 198 -22.77 30.36 0.23
N LYS A 199 -21.56 30.31 0.80
CA LYS A 199 -20.56 29.31 0.50
C LYS A 199 -19.72 29.06 1.74
N LEU A 200 -19.58 27.79 2.10
CA LEU A 200 -18.78 27.37 3.23
C LEU A 200 -17.79 26.29 2.78
N ASN A 201 -16.50 26.55 2.99
CA ASN A 201 -15.44 25.57 2.78
C ASN A 201 -14.65 25.38 4.07
N PHE A 202 -14.40 24.14 4.48
CA PHE A 202 -13.52 23.88 5.61
C PHE A 202 -12.77 22.56 5.44
N LYS A 203 -11.68 22.45 6.20
CA LYS A 203 -10.89 21.23 6.31
C LYS A 203 -11.03 20.70 7.73
N ASP A 204 -11.43 19.43 7.88
CA ASP A 204 -11.50 18.80 9.21
C ASP A 204 -10.11 18.33 9.68
N TYR A 205 -10.03 17.85 10.94
CA TYR A 205 -8.78 17.38 11.56
C TYR A 205 -8.14 16.18 10.84
N GLU A 206 -8.93 15.38 10.12
CA GLU A 206 -8.45 14.26 9.30
C GLU A 206 -7.95 14.74 7.93
N GLY A 207 -8.19 16.01 7.61
CA GLY A 207 -7.79 16.68 6.39
C GLY A 207 -8.78 16.57 5.24
N ASN A 208 -10.00 16.07 5.50
CA ASN A 208 -11.08 16.03 4.52
C ASN A 208 -11.54 17.46 4.21
N LYS A 209 -11.75 17.76 2.93
CA LYS A 209 -12.22 19.07 2.47
C LYS A 209 -13.71 19.01 2.18
N TYR A 210 -14.47 19.94 2.74
CA TYR A 210 -15.90 20.10 2.51
C TYR A 210 -16.10 21.37 1.71
N ASN A 211 -16.71 21.24 0.54
CA ASN A 211 -17.12 22.37 -0.29
C ASN A 211 -18.65 22.39 -0.32
N THR A 212 -19.26 23.49 0.08
CA THR A 212 -20.72 23.61 0.15
C THR A 212 -21.22 24.91 -0.44
N GLY A 213 -22.46 24.90 -0.92
CA GLY A 213 -23.21 26.12 -1.22
C GLY A 213 -23.78 26.74 0.05
N ASN A 214 -25.02 27.22 -0.03
CA ASN A 214 -25.68 27.89 1.09
C ASN A 214 -25.63 27.06 2.37
N ALA A 215 -25.07 27.62 3.43
CA ALA A 215 -24.83 26.95 4.70
C ALA A 215 -25.38 27.76 5.88
N ILE A 216 -25.78 27.03 6.91
CA ILE A 216 -26.24 27.53 8.21
C ILE A 216 -25.42 26.80 9.28
N ILE A 217 -24.74 27.56 10.12
CA ILE A 217 -24.00 27.07 11.29
C ILE A 217 -24.76 27.52 12.54
N ASP A 218 -25.20 26.56 13.34
CA ASP A 218 -25.70 26.78 14.70
C ASP A 218 -24.53 26.65 15.67
N LEU A 219 -24.07 27.78 16.19
CA LEU A 219 -22.91 27.87 17.07
C LEU A 219 -23.21 27.37 18.49
N SER A 220 -24.49 27.30 18.89
CA SER A 220 -24.90 26.82 20.21
C SER A 220 -24.86 25.30 20.28
N ASN A 221 -25.37 24.65 19.24
CA ASN A 221 -25.47 23.19 19.16
C ASN A 221 -24.38 22.54 18.30
N GLN A 222 -23.44 23.32 17.76
CA GLN A 222 -22.37 22.87 16.87
C GLN A 222 -22.91 22.08 15.66
N LYS A 223 -23.97 22.58 15.02
CA LYS A 223 -24.60 21.94 13.85
C LYS A 223 -24.30 22.72 12.59
N ILE A 224 -24.08 22.00 11.50
CA ILE A 224 -23.93 22.59 10.16
C ILE A 224 -24.97 21.98 9.23
N ALA A 225 -25.79 22.83 8.61
CA ALA A 225 -26.70 22.44 7.54
C ALA A 225 -26.32 23.17 6.25
N SER A 226 -26.14 22.46 5.14
CA SER A 226 -25.78 23.08 3.87
C SER A 226 -26.46 22.45 2.65
N LYS A 227 -26.50 23.20 1.54
CA LYS A 227 -26.92 22.74 0.22
C LYS A 227 -25.71 22.42 -0.65
N ASP A 228 -25.89 21.47 -1.56
CA ASP A 228 -24.93 21.10 -2.61
C ASP A 228 -23.52 20.86 -2.05
N ILE A 229 -23.36 19.72 -1.37
CA ILE A 229 -22.12 19.31 -0.71
C ILE A 229 -21.24 18.50 -1.66
N GLU A 230 -19.94 18.79 -1.66
CA GLU A 230 -18.87 17.93 -2.16
C GLU A 230 -17.83 17.73 -1.05
N ILE A 231 -17.62 16.47 -0.65
CA ILE A 231 -16.57 16.05 0.28
C ILE A 231 -15.45 15.41 -0.52
N LEU A 232 -14.23 15.92 -0.36
CA LEU A 232 -12.99 15.33 -0.85
C LEU A 232 -12.24 14.77 0.35
N TYR A 233 -12.18 13.45 0.47
CA TYR A 233 -11.48 12.81 1.57
C TYR A 233 -9.96 12.96 1.43
N SER A 234 -9.25 13.13 2.55
CA SER A 234 -7.79 13.17 2.56
C SER A 234 -7.19 11.82 2.15
N LYS A 235 -5.92 11.80 1.74
CA LYS A 235 -5.24 10.60 1.23
C LYS A 235 -5.28 9.48 2.28
N GLY A 236 -6.01 8.41 1.99
CA GLY A 236 -5.92 7.11 2.67
C GLY A 236 -5.35 6.03 1.72
N GLU A 237 -4.78 4.97 2.28
CA GLU A 237 -4.21 3.84 1.50
C GLU A 237 -5.27 3.05 0.71
N LEU A 238 -6.56 3.20 1.04
CA LEU A 238 -7.67 2.47 0.41
C LEU A 238 -8.39 3.25 -0.69
N GLY A 239 -8.01 4.49 -0.99
CA GLY A 239 -8.61 5.23 -2.10
C GLY A 239 -7.90 6.54 -2.39
N GLU A 240 -7.12 6.59 -3.47
CA GLU A 240 -6.79 7.87 -4.08
C GLU A 240 -8.10 8.50 -4.56
N ASN A 241 -8.49 9.67 -4.04
CA ASN A 241 -9.62 10.46 -4.54
C ASN A 241 -11.03 9.95 -4.17
N ALA A 242 -11.25 9.46 -2.95
CA ALA A 242 -12.61 9.28 -2.45
C ALA A 242 -13.39 10.61 -2.47
N LYS A 243 -14.54 10.61 -3.14
CA LYS A 243 -15.43 11.76 -3.31
C LYS A 243 -16.85 11.38 -2.94
N LEU A 244 -17.53 12.30 -2.25
CA LEU A 244 -18.95 12.18 -1.92
C LEU A 244 -19.65 13.48 -2.30
N LYS A 245 -20.66 13.39 -3.16
CA LYS A 245 -21.54 14.52 -3.52
C LYS A 245 -22.94 14.31 -3.01
N GLY A 246 -23.66 15.37 -2.66
CA GLY A 246 -25.07 15.27 -2.25
C GLY A 246 -25.81 16.59 -2.34
N LYS A 247 -27.15 16.53 -2.28
CA LYS A 247 -28.01 17.71 -2.41
C LYS A 247 -28.06 18.56 -1.14
N SER A 248 -27.94 17.93 0.02
CA SER A 248 -27.91 18.61 1.31
C SER A 248 -27.11 17.81 2.32
N LEU A 249 -26.46 18.53 3.24
CA LEU A 249 -25.70 17.98 4.35
C LEU A 249 -26.27 18.50 5.67
N LEU A 250 -26.39 17.61 6.64
CA LEU A 250 -26.65 17.93 8.04
C LEU A 250 -25.58 17.24 8.89
N MET A 251 -24.68 18.03 9.47
CA MET A 251 -23.65 17.59 10.38
C MET A 251 -24.03 17.95 11.81
N GLU A 252 -24.06 16.95 12.68
CA GLU A 252 -24.33 17.09 14.10
C GLU A 252 -23.43 16.12 14.87
N ASN A 253 -22.65 16.64 15.81
CA ASN A 253 -21.63 15.88 16.53
C ASN A 253 -20.67 15.17 15.54
N ASN A 254 -20.61 13.84 15.60
CA ASN A 254 -19.78 12.98 14.73
C ASN A 254 -20.59 12.29 13.62
N ILE A 255 -21.82 12.75 13.36
CA ILE A 255 -22.70 12.18 12.34
C ILE A 255 -22.89 13.20 11.23
N THR A 256 -22.60 12.79 10.00
CA THR A 256 -22.87 13.57 8.79
C THR A 256 -23.93 12.87 7.96
N ASN A 257 -25.11 13.45 7.86
CA ASN A 257 -26.20 12.96 7.02
C ASN A 257 -26.21 13.72 5.70
N ILE A 258 -26.28 12.99 4.59
CA ILE A 258 -26.21 13.54 3.24
C ILE A 258 -27.38 13.00 2.43
N SER A 259 -28.22 13.87 1.90
CA SER A 259 -29.40 13.48 1.11
C SER A 259 -29.08 13.41 -0.38
N LYS A 260 -29.62 12.40 -1.06
CA LYS A 260 -29.41 12.11 -2.49
C LYS A 260 -27.91 12.08 -2.82
N GLY A 261 -27.17 11.30 -2.04
CA GLY A 261 -25.72 11.23 -2.09
C GLY A 261 -25.22 10.28 -3.18
N ILE A 262 -24.03 10.57 -3.70
CA ILE A 262 -23.26 9.71 -4.61
C ILE A 262 -21.84 9.59 -4.05
N PHE A 263 -21.38 8.37 -3.83
CA PHE A 263 -20.03 8.06 -3.37
C PHE A 263 -19.24 7.29 -4.45
N THR A 264 -17.97 7.63 -4.63
CA THR A 264 -17.01 6.90 -5.48
C THR A 264 -15.58 7.14 -5.00
N THR A 265 -14.68 6.18 -5.25
CA THR A 265 -13.22 6.36 -5.05
C THR A 265 -12.46 6.52 -6.35
N CYS A 266 -13.14 6.52 -7.49
CA CYS A 266 -12.50 6.64 -8.79
C CYS A 266 -12.18 8.10 -9.13
N LYS A 267 -11.10 8.32 -9.89
CA LYS A 267 -10.93 9.57 -10.63
C LYS A 267 -12.07 9.71 -11.64
N ILE A 268 -12.79 10.83 -11.56
CA ILE A 268 -13.86 11.14 -12.50
C ILE A 268 -13.20 11.72 -13.76
N ASN A 269 -13.13 10.92 -14.83
CA ASN A 269 -12.75 11.38 -16.16
C ASN A 269 -14.04 11.49 -17.01
N ASN A 270 -14.22 12.58 -17.76
CA ASN A 270 -15.38 12.79 -18.65
C ASN A 270 -16.76 12.64 -17.97
N ASN A 271 -16.93 13.15 -16.74
CA ASN A 271 -18.18 13.15 -15.97
C ASN A 271 -18.78 11.79 -15.58
N CYS A 272 -18.12 10.66 -15.83
CA CYS A 272 -18.60 9.33 -15.41
C CYS A 272 -17.55 8.62 -14.56
N ALA A 273 -17.95 8.11 -13.39
CA ALA A 273 -17.08 7.31 -12.55
C ALA A 273 -17.23 5.81 -12.92
N PRO A 274 -16.14 5.04 -13.08
CA PRO A 274 -16.21 3.61 -13.38
C PRO A 274 -17.12 2.82 -12.45
N TRP A 275 -17.23 3.23 -11.18
CA TRP A 275 -18.28 2.78 -10.29
C TRP A 275 -18.73 3.91 -9.36
N SER A 276 -19.98 3.85 -8.91
CA SER A 276 -20.50 4.73 -7.85
C SER A 276 -21.63 4.08 -7.06
N ILE A 277 -21.88 4.56 -5.85
CA ILE A 277 -23.05 4.21 -5.05
C ILE A 277 -23.92 5.46 -4.91
N LYS A 278 -25.10 5.41 -5.51
CA LYS A 278 -26.13 6.45 -5.37
C LYS A 278 -27.12 6.04 -4.30
N SER A 279 -27.44 6.92 -3.37
CA SER A 279 -28.31 6.60 -2.23
C SER A 279 -29.23 7.76 -1.90
N GLU A 280 -30.43 7.44 -1.42
CA GLU A 280 -31.38 8.45 -0.92
C GLU A 280 -30.82 9.18 0.30
N LYS A 281 -30.13 8.45 1.19
CA LYS A 281 -29.49 9.00 2.38
C LYS A 281 -28.19 8.27 2.69
N ILE A 282 -27.10 9.02 2.73
CA ILE A 282 -25.79 8.55 3.20
C ILE A 282 -25.55 9.10 4.61
N THR A 283 -25.22 8.24 5.55
CA THR A 283 -24.88 8.62 6.93
C THR A 283 -23.44 8.22 7.22
N HIS A 284 -22.55 9.20 7.35
CA HIS A 284 -21.18 8.96 7.79
C HIS A 284 -21.09 9.13 9.30
N ASN A 285 -20.77 8.04 10.01
CA ASN A 285 -20.51 8.05 11.44
C ASN A 285 -19.00 8.04 11.68
N LYS A 286 -18.43 9.21 11.98
CA LYS A 286 -16.98 9.40 12.15
C LYS A 286 -16.43 8.63 13.35
N SER A 287 -17.21 8.51 14.43
CA SER A 287 -16.79 7.74 15.62
C SER A 287 -16.67 6.24 15.34
N LYS A 288 -17.56 5.69 14.50
CA LYS A 288 -17.50 4.29 14.06
C LYS A 288 -16.68 4.08 12.79
N LYS A 289 -16.15 5.14 12.19
CA LYS A 289 -15.45 5.13 10.89
C LYS A 289 -16.18 4.35 9.80
N THR A 290 -17.51 4.53 9.73
CA THR A 290 -18.39 3.73 8.86
C THR A 290 -19.36 4.64 8.11
N ILE A 291 -19.55 4.36 6.82
CA ILE A 291 -20.52 5.04 5.96
C ILE A 291 -21.70 4.08 5.72
N TYR A 292 -22.91 4.53 6.08
CA TYR A 292 -24.16 3.81 5.86
C TYR A 292 -24.94 4.42 4.71
N TYR A 293 -25.65 3.59 3.97
CA TYR A 293 -26.44 3.96 2.80
C TYR A 293 -27.85 3.37 2.94
N ASP A 294 -28.86 4.23 2.83
CA ASP A 294 -30.26 3.82 2.76
C ASP A 294 -30.75 3.88 1.30
N ASN A 295 -31.49 2.85 0.85
CA ASN A 295 -32.05 2.74 -0.50
C ASN A 295 -31.02 3.05 -1.59
N SER A 296 -29.92 2.29 -1.60
CA SER A 296 -28.76 2.55 -2.45
C SER A 296 -28.75 1.69 -3.70
N VAL A 297 -28.23 2.27 -4.78
CA VAL A 297 -28.03 1.61 -6.06
C VAL A 297 -26.54 1.69 -6.37
N PHE A 298 -25.90 0.53 -6.50
CA PHE A 298 -24.55 0.41 -7.03
C PHE A 298 -24.60 0.48 -8.56
N GLN A 299 -23.83 1.40 -9.13
CA GLN A 299 -23.74 1.63 -10.57
C GLN A 299 -22.32 1.32 -11.06
N LEU A 300 -22.22 0.62 -12.18
CA LEU A 300 -20.99 0.53 -12.97
C LEU A 300 -21.13 1.50 -14.14
N TYR A 301 -20.27 2.51 -14.18
CA TYR A 301 -20.52 3.72 -14.98
C TYR A 301 -21.94 4.25 -14.67
N ASP A 302 -22.77 4.46 -15.70
CA ASP A 302 -24.15 4.93 -15.53
C ASP A 302 -25.18 3.79 -15.41
N PHE A 303 -24.75 2.53 -15.48
CA PHE A 303 -25.64 1.36 -15.44
C PHE A 303 -25.89 0.89 -14.00
N PRO A 304 -27.15 0.86 -13.52
CA PRO A 304 -27.47 0.29 -12.21
C PRO A 304 -27.35 -1.23 -12.22
N VAL A 305 -26.60 -1.80 -11.27
CA VAL A 305 -26.31 -3.24 -11.21
C VAL A 305 -26.98 -3.89 -9.99
N PHE A 306 -26.84 -3.29 -8.80
CA PHE A 306 -27.40 -3.84 -7.56
C PHE A 306 -28.14 -2.79 -6.76
N TYR A 307 -29.27 -3.19 -6.17
CA TYR A 307 -30.03 -2.39 -5.22
C TYR A 307 -29.85 -2.96 -3.81
N PHE A 308 -29.54 -2.11 -2.84
CA PHE A 308 -29.43 -2.46 -1.43
C PHE A 308 -30.36 -1.57 -0.60
N PRO A 309 -31.38 -2.13 0.09
CA PRO A 309 -32.22 -1.38 1.02
C PRO A 309 -31.39 -0.71 2.12
N LYS A 310 -30.39 -1.42 2.64
CA LYS A 310 -29.35 -0.90 3.53
C LYS A 310 -28.00 -1.47 3.15
N PHE A 311 -26.98 -0.62 3.06
CA PHE A 311 -25.60 -1.00 2.79
C PHE A 311 -24.65 -0.19 3.68
N PHE A 312 -23.47 -0.73 3.99
CA PHE A 312 -22.45 0.01 4.72
C PHE A 312 -21.05 -0.46 4.33
N HIS A 313 -20.07 0.43 4.52
CA HIS A 313 -18.66 0.10 4.35
C HIS A 313 -17.77 0.99 5.22
N PRO A 314 -16.52 0.56 5.49
CA PRO A 314 -15.52 1.40 6.18
C PRO A 314 -15.33 2.73 5.47
N ASP A 315 -15.14 3.81 6.23
CA ASP A 315 -14.65 5.04 5.61
C ASP A 315 -13.26 4.80 4.96
N PRO A 316 -12.83 5.63 3.99
CA PRO A 316 -11.57 5.43 3.28
C PRO A 316 -10.29 5.47 4.15
N THR A 317 -10.38 5.85 5.42
CA THR A 317 -9.24 5.92 6.36
C THR A 317 -9.01 4.59 7.09
N VAL A 318 -9.99 3.67 7.09
CA VAL A 318 -9.93 2.42 7.85
C VAL A 318 -9.14 1.36 7.10
N LYS A 319 -7.92 1.06 7.56
CA LYS A 319 -7.06 0.01 6.95
C LYS A 319 -7.67 -1.40 6.99
N ARG A 320 -8.52 -1.70 7.99
CA ARG A 320 -9.02 -3.05 8.26
C ARG A 320 -10.39 -3.01 8.94
N GLN A 321 -11.42 -3.60 8.33
CA GLN A 321 -12.75 -3.77 8.92
C GLN A 321 -13.41 -5.06 8.43
N SER A 322 -14.32 -5.61 9.23
CA SER A 322 -15.17 -6.75 8.86
C SER A 322 -16.16 -6.39 7.74
N GLY A 323 -16.39 -7.30 6.81
CA GLY A 323 -17.34 -7.13 5.72
C GLY A 323 -17.26 -8.22 4.64
N PHE A 324 -18.19 -8.16 3.68
CA PHE A 324 -18.13 -9.01 2.50
C PHE A 324 -16.99 -8.59 1.57
N LEU A 325 -16.23 -9.56 1.10
CA LEU A 325 -15.28 -9.39 0.01
C LEU A 325 -15.98 -9.68 -1.33
N THR A 326 -15.38 -9.24 -2.44
CA THR A 326 -16.03 -9.37 -3.75
C THR A 326 -16.28 -10.84 -4.11
N PRO A 327 -17.52 -11.22 -4.46
CA PRO A 327 -17.83 -12.57 -4.86
C PRO A 327 -17.20 -12.90 -6.22
N SER A 328 -17.03 -14.20 -6.50
CA SER A 328 -16.56 -14.68 -7.81
C SER A 328 -17.47 -15.77 -8.36
N LEU A 329 -17.64 -15.75 -9.68
CA LEU A 329 -18.43 -16.71 -10.43
C LEU A 329 -17.50 -17.61 -11.24
N MET A 330 -17.74 -18.90 -11.17
CA MET A 330 -16.98 -19.92 -11.89
C MET A 330 -17.95 -20.87 -12.57
N SER A 331 -17.79 -21.05 -13.87
CA SER A 331 -18.43 -22.13 -14.63
C SER A 331 -17.36 -23.14 -14.99
N SER A 332 -17.60 -24.43 -14.72
CA SER A 332 -16.68 -25.52 -15.03
C SER A 332 -17.47 -26.71 -15.56
N SER A 333 -16.97 -27.35 -16.63
CA SER A 333 -17.58 -28.56 -17.19
C SER A 333 -17.55 -29.76 -16.22
N THR A 334 -16.63 -29.78 -15.25
CA THR A 334 -16.44 -30.91 -14.33
C THR A 334 -17.07 -30.71 -12.95
N ILE A 335 -17.10 -29.47 -12.45
CA ILE A 335 -17.62 -29.15 -11.10
C ILE A 335 -18.98 -28.42 -11.18
N GLY A 336 -19.37 -27.94 -12.36
CA GLY A 336 -20.57 -27.15 -12.59
C GLY A 336 -20.39 -25.68 -12.22
N ASN A 337 -21.50 -24.93 -12.33
CA ASN A 337 -21.54 -23.50 -12.02
C ASN A 337 -21.52 -23.27 -10.50
N SER A 338 -20.72 -22.31 -10.04
CA SER A 338 -20.61 -21.97 -8.62
C SER A 338 -20.38 -20.48 -8.37
N ILE A 339 -20.80 -20.05 -7.17
CA ILE A 339 -20.56 -18.71 -6.63
C ILE A 339 -19.78 -18.81 -5.32
N LYS A 340 -18.70 -18.05 -5.19
CA LYS A 340 -17.87 -17.94 -3.98
C LYS A 340 -18.14 -16.59 -3.32
N ILE A 341 -18.52 -16.57 -2.05
CA ILE A 341 -18.95 -15.36 -1.31
C ILE A 341 -18.12 -15.20 -0.03
N PRO A 342 -16.94 -14.58 -0.08
CA PRO A 342 -16.08 -14.45 1.09
C PRO A 342 -16.58 -13.35 2.05
N TYR A 343 -16.54 -13.64 3.35
CA TYR A 343 -16.81 -12.70 4.43
C TYR A 343 -15.59 -12.62 5.36
N TYR A 344 -14.99 -11.44 5.42
CA TYR A 344 -13.84 -11.13 6.25
C TYR A 344 -14.30 -10.57 7.60
N GLN A 345 -13.73 -11.08 8.69
CA GLN A 345 -14.04 -10.66 10.04
C GLN A 345 -12.77 -10.31 10.80
N VAL A 346 -12.69 -9.06 11.23
CA VAL A 346 -11.67 -8.58 12.16
C VAL A 346 -12.10 -8.99 13.56
N VAL A 347 -11.27 -9.81 14.23
CA VAL A 347 -11.51 -10.28 15.59
C VAL A 347 -10.85 -9.32 16.59
N SER A 348 -9.60 -8.93 16.31
CA SER A 348 -8.81 -7.97 17.08
C SER A 348 -7.71 -7.36 16.20
N GLU A 349 -6.92 -6.42 16.72
CA GLU A 349 -5.82 -5.78 15.96
C GLU A 349 -4.79 -6.80 15.44
N ASP A 350 -4.60 -7.91 16.15
CA ASP A 350 -3.67 -8.99 15.84
C ASP A 350 -4.32 -10.21 15.17
N LYS A 351 -5.66 -10.27 15.01
CA LYS A 351 -6.38 -11.49 14.55
C LYS A 351 -7.50 -11.22 13.56
N ASP A 352 -7.59 -12.04 12.52
CA ASP A 352 -8.74 -12.09 11.63
C ASP A 352 -9.15 -13.50 11.23
N PHE A 353 -10.35 -13.57 10.67
CA PHE A 353 -10.99 -14.78 10.19
C PHE A 353 -11.72 -14.48 8.88
N THR A 354 -11.59 -15.35 7.88
CA THR A 354 -12.30 -15.22 6.60
C THR A 354 -13.12 -16.48 6.36
N PHE A 355 -14.45 -16.33 6.37
CA PHE A 355 -15.37 -17.40 6.01
C PHE A 355 -15.75 -17.30 4.54
N THR A 356 -15.53 -18.36 3.77
CA THR A 356 -15.68 -18.36 2.33
C THR A 356 -16.53 -19.53 1.85
N PRO A 357 -17.86 -19.41 1.92
CA PRO A 357 -18.77 -20.36 1.28
C PRO A 357 -18.66 -20.30 -0.24
N ARG A 358 -18.66 -21.47 -0.85
CA ARG A 358 -18.84 -21.68 -2.29
C ARG A 358 -20.06 -22.57 -2.50
N ILE A 359 -21.06 -22.04 -3.19
CA ILE A 359 -22.34 -22.69 -3.46
C ILE A 359 -22.35 -23.10 -4.93
N PHE A 360 -22.64 -24.36 -5.19
CA PHE A 360 -22.71 -24.93 -6.54
C PHE A 360 -24.16 -25.07 -7.00
N SER A 361 -24.40 -25.04 -8.31
CA SER A 361 -25.75 -25.16 -8.90
C SER A 361 -26.37 -26.55 -8.71
N ASN A 362 -25.56 -27.57 -8.43
CA ASN A 362 -26.01 -28.90 -8.05
C ASN A 362 -26.34 -29.02 -6.54
N TYR A 363 -26.45 -27.90 -5.83
CA TYR A 363 -26.68 -27.79 -4.38
C TYR A 363 -25.53 -28.28 -3.48
N ASP A 364 -24.36 -28.62 -4.03
CA ASP A 364 -23.18 -28.85 -3.21
C ASP A 364 -22.74 -27.54 -2.55
N ILE A 365 -22.14 -27.66 -1.36
CA ILE A 365 -21.58 -26.53 -0.62
C ILE A 365 -20.16 -26.90 -0.18
N LEU A 366 -19.22 -26.01 -0.47
CA LEU A 366 -17.85 -26.03 0.07
C LEU A 366 -17.70 -24.83 1.00
N LEU A 367 -17.37 -25.09 2.26
CA LEU A 367 -17.11 -24.08 3.27
C LEU A 367 -15.61 -24.01 3.52
N GLN A 368 -14.98 -22.88 3.21
CA GLN A 368 -13.55 -22.63 3.50
C GLN A 368 -13.43 -21.57 4.59
N ASN A 369 -12.46 -21.72 5.48
CA ASN A 369 -12.18 -20.82 6.60
C ASN A 369 -10.68 -20.56 6.65
N GLU A 370 -10.28 -19.28 6.63
CA GLU A 370 -8.90 -18.85 6.87
C GLU A 370 -8.84 -18.11 8.21
N TYR A 371 -7.90 -18.44 9.08
CA TYR A 371 -7.63 -17.73 10.33
C TYR A 371 -6.18 -17.26 10.35
N ARG A 372 -5.95 -15.99 10.72
CA ARG A 372 -4.61 -15.40 10.79
C ARG A 372 -4.42 -14.67 12.11
N GLN A 373 -3.24 -14.82 12.69
CA GLN A 373 -2.84 -14.13 13.91
C GLN A 373 -1.36 -13.74 13.87
N VAL A 374 -1.05 -12.50 14.28
CA VAL A 374 0.32 -12.01 14.40
C VAL A 374 0.53 -11.33 15.76
N ASN A 375 1.39 -11.92 16.59
CA ASN A 375 1.89 -11.30 17.83
C ASN A 375 3.35 -10.86 17.63
N LYS A 376 3.93 -10.17 18.62
CA LYS A 376 5.32 -9.66 18.58
C LYS A 376 6.37 -10.70 18.13
N HIS A 377 6.22 -11.94 18.56
CA HIS A 377 7.18 -13.03 18.31
C HIS A 377 6.54 -14.23 17.59
N THR A 378 5.29 -14.14 17.13
CA THR A 378 4.60 -15.30 16.54
C THR A 378 3.75 -14.88 15.35
N ASN A 379 3.84 -15.61 14.25
CA ASN A 379 2.97 -15.49 13.09
C ASN A 379 2.27 -16.83 12.85
N HIS A 380 0.95 -16.83 12.79
CA HIS A 380 0.14 -18.03 12.62
C HIS A 380 -0.90 -17.83 11.52
N ILE A 381 -1.04 -18.84 10.66
CA ILE A 381 -2.09 -18.91 9.65
C ILE A 381 -2.62 -20.35 9.58
N SER A 382 -3.93 -20.51 9.52
CA SER A 382 -4.58 -21.79 9.25
C SER A 382 -5.67 -21.64 8.20
N ASP A 383 -5.83 -22.67 7.38
CA ASP A 383 -6.82 -22.75 6.31
C ASP A 383 -7.47 -24.13 6.34
N PHE A 384 -8.80 -24.15 6.43
CA PHE A 384 -9.59 -25.36 6.53
C PHE A 384 -10.75 -25.30 5.55
N SER A 385 -11.05 -26.40 4.86
CA SER A 385 -12.33 -26.50 4.17
C SER A 385 -13.01 -27.84 4.33
N VAL A 386 -14.33 -27.81 4.14
CA VAL A 386 -15.19 -28.98 4.06
C VAL A 386 -16.14 -28.84 2.89
N LYS A 387 -16.19 -29.85 2.02
CA LYS A 387 -17.20 -30.01 0.98
C LYS A 387 -18.08 -31.20 1.34
N LYS A 388 -19.38 -30.96 1.46
CA LYS A 388 -20.37 -32.01 1.66
C LYS A 388 -20.67 -32.67 0.31
N LEU A 389 -20.54 -34.00 0.22
CA LEU A 389 -21.01 -34.80 -0.90
C LEU A 389 -22.02 -35.84 -0.41
N ASN A 390 -22.83 -36.39 -1.31
CA ASN A 390 -23.89 -37.36 -0.98
C ASN A 390 -23.42 -38.64 -0.26
N GLN A 391 -22.13 -39.00 -0.36
CA GLN A 391 -21.58 -40.25 0.21
C GLN A 391 -20.51 -40.01 1.30
N SER A 392 -19.81 -38.88 1.29
CA SER A 392 -18.78 -38.56 2.30
C SER A 392 -18.41 -37.07 2.28
N ASN A 393 -17.90 -36.56 3.40
CA ASN A 393 -17.36 -35.21 3.46
C ASN A 393 -15.89 -35.24 3.03
N LYS A 394 -15.50 -34.35 2.13
CA LYS A 394 -14.09 -34.12 1.79
C LYS A 394 -13.58 -32.86 2.48
N THR A 395 -12.40 -32.92 3.07
CA THR A 395 -11.77 -31.85 3.82
C THR A 395 -10.31 -31.63 3.46
N HIS A 396 -9.80 -30.44 3.80
CA HIS A 396 -8.38 -30.16 3.97
C HIS A 396 -8.14 -29.33 5.24
N PHE A 397 -6.96 -29.45 5.80
CA PHE A 397 -6.50 -28.65 6.94
C PHE A 397 -5.02 -28.32 6.75
N PHE A 398 -4.73 -27.03 6.66
CA PHE A 398 -3.38 -26.49 6.62
C PHE A 398 -3.18 -25.53 7.78
N SER A 399 -2.01 -25.59 8.42
CA SER A 399 -1.65 -24.70 9.52
C SER A 399 -0.16 -24.46 9.52
N ASN A 400 0.27 -23.20 9.58
CA ASN A 400 1.65 -22.80 9.71
C ASN A 400 1.80 -21.82 10.87
N THR A 401 2.75 -22.08 11.76
CA THR A 401 3.09 -21.22 12.89
C THR A 401 4.59 -20.99 12.89
N LYS A 402 5.00 -19.71 12.83
CA LYS A 402 6.40 -19.28 12.96
C LYS A 402 6.56 -18.54 14.27
N ILE A 403 7.57 -18.91 15.04
CA ILE A 403 7.89 -18.33 16.34
C ILE A 403 9.32 -17.79 16.25
N ASP A 404 9.47 -16.49 16.43
CA ASP A 404 10.77 -15.84 16.56
C ASP A 404 11.24 -15.95 18.01
N LEU A 405 12.37 -16.63 18.20
CA LEU A 405 13.03 -16.87 19.47
C LEU A 405 14.34 -16.06 19.58
N SER A 406 14.57 -15.14 18.65
CA SER A 406 15.81 -14.36 18.56
C SER A 406 16.04 -13.46 19.77
N ASN A 407 17.31 -13.27 20.11
CA ASN A 407 17.78 -12.29 21.08
C ASN A 407 18.93 -11.45 20.45
N GLU A 408 19.56 -10.56 21.23
CA GLU A 408 20.60 -9.66 20.69
C GLU A 408 21.84 -10.38 20.14
N LEU A 409 22.10 -11.62 20.55
CA LEU A 409 23.32 -12.37 20.21
C LEU A 409 23.06 -13.53 19.24
N ILE A 410 21.84 -14.06 19.22
CA ILE A 410 21.47 -15.28 18.51
C ILE A 410 20.17 -15.03 17.76
N PHE A 411 20.22 -15.17 16.44
CA PHE A 411 19.02 -15.30 15.62
C PHE A 411 18.49 -16.71 15.78
N SER A 412 17.21 -16.89 16.14
CA SER A 412 16.61 -18.22 16.16
C SER A 412 15.11 -18.21 15.89
N ASP A 413 14.64 -19.25 15.25
CA ASP A 413 13.23 -19.43 14.88
C ASP A 413 12.78 -20.88 15.04
N LEU A 414 11.49 -21.05 15.33
CA LEU A 414 10.79 -22.33 15.36
C LEU A 414 9.58 -22.25 14.43
N GLU A 415 9.50 -23.13 13.44
CA GLU A 415 8.39 -23.23 12.50
C GLU A 415 7.68 -24.59 12.63
N PHE A 416 6.36 -24.55 12.75
CA PHE A 416 5.49 -25.71 12.81
C PHE A 416 4.50 -25.65 11.64
N ASN A 417 4.55 -26.65 10.77
CA ASN A 417 3.69 -26.75 9.60
C ASN A 417 2.95 -28.08 9.59
N ILE A 418 1.65 -28.04 9.36
CA ILE A 418 0.82 -29.23 9.13
C ILE A 418 0.08 -29.05 7.82
N GLU A 419 0.14 -30.08 6.99
CA GLU A 419 -0.66 -30.18 5.78
C GLU A 419 -1.38 -31.53 5.72
N LYS A 420 -2.72 -31.50 5.60
CA LYS A 420 -3.52 -32.72 5.42
C LYS A 420 -4.70 -32.50 4.48
N THR A 421 -4.99 -33.50 3.65
CA THR A 421 -6.28 -33.61 2.97
C THR A 421 -6.89 -35.00 3.13
N SER A 422 -8.21 -35.05 3.07
CA SER A 422 -9.00 -36.29 3.10
C SER A 422 -8.90 -37.12 1.81
N ASN A 423 -8.53 -36.50 0.68
CA ASN A 423 -8.55 -37.14 -0.63
C ASN A 423 -7.53 -36.52 -1.58
N ASP A 424 -6.84 -37.38 -2.33
CA ASP A 424 -5.65 -37.05 -3.12
C ASP A 424 -5.84 -35.92 -4.14
N THR A 425 -7.01 -35.85 -4.79
CA THR A 425 -7.30 -34.84 -5.82
C THR A 425 -8.16 -33.69 -5.31
N TYR A 426 -8.51 -33.67 -4.01
CA TYR A 426 -9.46 -32.71 -3.43
C TYR A 426 -9.06 -31.25 -3.68
N LEU A 427 -7.78 -30.93 -3.48
CA LEU A 427 -7.23 -29.58 -3.63
C LEU A 427 -7.30 -29.12 -5.09
N LYS A 428 -6.79 -29.95 -6.01
CA LYS A 428 -6.77 -29.69 -7.46
C LYS A 428 -8.18 -29.56 -8.03
N LYS A 429 -9.03 -30.53 -7.70
CA LYS A 429 -10.42 -30.60 -8.20
C LYS A 429 -11.25 -29.43 -7.75
N ASN A 430 -11.08 -28.94 -6.53
CA ASN A 430 -11.84 -27.78 -6.04
C ASN A 430 -11.07 -26.46 -6.17
N LYS A 431 -9.91 -26.45 -6.84
CA LYS A 431 -9.03 -25.27 -7.03
C LYS A 431 -8.84 -24.52 -5.70
N ILE A 432 -8.54 -25.26 -4.64
CA ILE A 432 -8.30 -24.70 -3.31
C ILE A 432 -6.88 -24.12 -3.29
N THR A 433 -6.81 -22.79 -3.24
CA THR A 433 -5.57 -22.05 -3.04
C THR A 433 -5.49 -21.62 -1.58
N SER A 434 -4.34 -21.85 -0.95
CA SER A 434 -4.08 -21.39 0.41
C SER A 434 -2.83 -20.52 0.44
N ASN A 435 -2.88 -19.43 1.20
CA ASN A 435 -1.72 -18.59 1.48
C ASN A 435 -0.76 -19.21 2.51
N THR A 436 -1.13 -20.34 3.13
CA THR A 436 -0.28 -21.08 4.07
C THR A 436 0.93 -21.74 3.40
N ARG A 437 0.89 -21.94 2.07
CA ARG A 437 1.87 -22.77 1.34
C ARG A 437 2.73 -21.93 0.40
N SER A 438 4.02 -22.22 0.39
CA SER A 438 4.97 -21.71 -0.61
C SER A 438 5.06 -22.61 -1.85
N SER A 439 4.71 -23.90 -1.74
CA SER A 439 4.74 -24.86 -2.85
C SER A 439 3.54 -24.69 -3.77
N LEU A 440 3.80 -24.55 -5.07
CA LEU A 440 2.78 -24.61 -6.12
C LEU A 440 2.30 -26.05 -6.38
N ASN A 441 3.04 -27.06 -5.94
CA ASN A 441 2.68 -28.46 -6.14
C ASN A 441 1.60 -28.90 -5.13
N GLN A 442 0.37 -29.04 -5.62
CA GLN A 442 -0.78 -29.49 -4.82
C GLN A 442 -0.80 -31.01 -4.58
N SER A 443 0.08 -31.79 -5.22
CA SER A 443 0.15 -33.25 -5.07
C SER A 443 1.09 -33.73 -3.97
N LEU A 444 1.97 -32.89 -3.45
CA LEU A 444 2.90 -33.25 -2.38
C LEU A 444 2.58 -32.40 -1.16
N LEU A 445 2.12 -33.03 -0.08
CA LEU A 445 1.93 -32.35 1.20
C LEU A 445 3.20 -32.44 2.03
N ASN A 446 3.48 -31.42 2.83
CA ASN A 446 4.62 -31.41 3.75
C ASN A 446 4.18 -30.94 5.14
N SER A 447 4.42 -31.76 6.16
CA SER A 447 4.24 -31.40 7.56
C SER A 447 5.59 -31.46 8.26
N PHE A 448 5.97 -30.42 8.99
CA PHE A 448 7.28 -30.35 9.64
C PHE A 448 7.31 -29.55 10.93
N ILE A 449 8.32 -29.82 11.74
CA ILE A 449 8.78 -28.98 12.85
C ILE A 449 10.24 -28.65 12.55
N LYS A 450 10.55 -27.36 12.42
CA LYS A 450 11.88 -26.88 12.06
C LYS A 450 12.36 -25.86 13.07
N TYR A 451 13.58 -26.03 13.56
CA TYR A 451 14.26 -25.07 14.42
C TYR A 451 15.57 -24.64 13.76
N ASN A 452 15.79 -23.33 13.67
CA ASN A 452 17.05 -22.76 13.21
C ASN A 452 17.62 -21.83 14.28
N ALA A 453 18.93 -21.82 14.42
CA ALA A 453 19.65 -20.87 15.24
C ALA A 453 20.97 -20.50 14.58
N SER A 454 21.38 -19.23 14.65
CA SER A 454 22.64 -18.78 14.08
C SER A 454 23.26 -17.61 14.84
N THR A 455 24.59 -17.62 14.88
CA THR A 455 25.47 -16.49 15.20
C THR A 455 26.33 -16.16 13.97
N ASP A 456 27.29 -15.25 14.08
CA ASP A 456 28.19 -14.87 12.99
C ASP A 456 29.00 -16.05 12.43
N ASP A 457 29.31 -17.05 13.27
CA ASP A 457 30.21 -18.15 12.96
C ASP A 457 29.63 -19.54 13.22
N LEU A 458 28.38 -19.66 13.67
CA LEU A 458 27.71 -20.93 13.96
C LEU A 458 26.30 -20.92 13.37
N LYS A 459 25.92 -22.02 12.71
CA LYS A 459 24.56 -22.27 12.21
C LYS A 459 24.11 -23.65 12.67
N ILE A 460 22.92 -23.72 13.26
CA ILE A 460 22.24 -24.94 13.69
C ILE A 460 20.89 -24.98 12.98
N SER A 461 20.57 -26.11 12.36
CA SER A 461 19.25 -26.38 11.81
C SER A 461 18.86 -27.80 12.18
N THR A 462 17.64 -27.99 12.66
CA THR A 462 17.06 -29.31 12.93
C THR A 462 15.62 -29.34 12.47
N GLU A 463 15.22 -30.44 11.87
CA GLU A 463 13.93 -30.61 11.22
C GLU A 463 13.41 -32.03 11.41
N PHE A 464 12.11 -32.12 11.69
CA PHE A 464 11.33 -33.35 11.71
C PHE A 464 10.24 -33.17 10.68
N GLN A 465 10.30 -33.89 9.56
CA GLN A 465 9.36 -33.66 8.45
C GLN A 465 8.77 -34.95 7.90
N VAL A 466 7.55 -34.82 7.39
CA VAL A 466 6.76 -35.88 6.77
C VAL A 466 6.18 -35.35 5.47
N PHE A 467 6.54 -36.00 4.38
CA PHE A 467 5.91 -35.79 3.09
C PHE A 467 4.80 -36.81 2.86
N GLU A 468 3.67 -36.37 2.30
CA GLU A 468 2.59 -37.23 1.83
C GLU A 468 2.39 -36.98 0.32
N ASP A 469 2.79 -37.96 -0.50
CA ASP A 469 2.64 -37.95 -1.94
C ASP A 469 1.25 -38.47 -2.34
N LEU A 470 0.39 -37.54 -2.74
CA LEU A 470 -0.99 -37.82 -3.13
C LEU A 470 -1.08 -38.54 -4.49
N THR A 471 0.01 -38.69 -5.24
CA THR A 471 0.02 -39.38 -6.55
C THR A 471 0.20 -40.89 -6.46
N LYS A 472 0.56 -41.43 -5.28
CA LYS A 472 0.72 -42.87 -5.08
C LYS A 472 -0.60 -43.55 -4.73
N ASP A 473 -0.86 -44.73 -5.30
CA ASP A 473 -2.13 -45.47 -5.08
C ASP A 473 -2.13 -46.22 -3.74
N LYS A 474 -0.98 -46.79 -3.35
CA LYS A 474 -0.83 -47.51 -2.08
C LYS A 474 -0.67 -46.53 -0.93
N ASN A 475 -1.63 -46.50 -0.01
CA ASN A 475 -1.62 -45.61 1.16
C ASN A 475 -0.35 -45.73 2.01
N SER A 476 0.25 -46.92 2.07
CA SER A 476 1.45 -47.18 2.83
C SER A 476 2.69 -46.47 2.26
N ASP A 477 2.73 -46.30 0.94
CA ASP A 477 3.90 -45.79 0.21
C ASP A 477 3.83 -44.27 0.02
N LYS A 478 2.69 -43.65 0.38
CA LYS A 478 2.45 -42.20 0.32
C LYS A 478 3.37 -41.40 1.24
N PHE A 479 3.78 -41.98 2.37
CA PHE A 479 4.50 -41.26 3.40
C PHE A 479 6.01 -41.43 3.27
N GLN A 480 6.72 -40.31 3.30
CA GLN A 480 8.16 -40.26 3.50
C GLN A 480 8.45 -39.48 4.77
N TYR A 481 9.11 -40.12 5.72
CA TYR A 481 9.50 -39.53 6.98
C TYR A 481 10.99 -39.20 6.98
N ILE A 482 11.35 -38.03 7.50
CA ILE A 482 12.74 -37.62 7.65
C ILE A 482 12.90 -37.09 9.07
N TYR A 483 13.45 -37.93 9.95
CA TYR A 483 13.72 -37.57 11.34
C TYR A 483 14.75 -38.50 12.02
N PRO A 484 15.64 -37.95 12.86
CA PRO A 484 15.97 -36.52 12.91
C PRO A 484 16.65 -36.10 11.60
N ASN A 485 16.47 -34.85 11.15
CA ASN A 485 17.30 -34.20 10.15
C ASN A 485 18.00 -33.04 10.85
N PHE A 486 19.32 -33.00 10.87
CA PHE A 486 20.05 -31.90 11.52
C PHE A 486 21.31 -31.52 10.76
N SER A 487 21.72 -30.26 10.90
CA SER A 487 22.97 -29.73 10.38
C SER A 487 23.50 -28.68 11.34
N ILE A 488 24.77 -28.78 11.71
CA ILE A 488 25.51 -27.83 12.51
C ILE A 488 26.75 -27.45 11.73
N SER A 489 26.92 -26.18 11.38
CA SER A 489 28.07 -25.65 10.65
C SER A 489 28.75 -24.58 11.49
N LYS A 490 30.06 -24.71 11.64
CA LYS A 490 30.92 -23.77 12.36
C LYS A 490 31.98 -23.24 11.40
N LEU A 491 32.05 -21.92 11.32
CA LEU A 491 33.12 -21.23 10.63
C LEU A 491 34.30 -21.00 11.57
N ILE A 492 35.47 -21.44 11.14
CA ILE A 492 36.71 -21.37 11.89
C ILE A 492 37.69 -20.54 11.05
N GLN A 493 38.04 -19.37 11.56
CA GLN A 493 39.12 -18.57 10.98
C GLN A 493 40.46 -19.06 11.56
N PRO A 494 41.37 -19.62 10.74
CA PRO A 494 42.67 -20.08 11.22
C PRO A 494 43.49 -18.89 11.76
N LYS A 495 44.24 -19.09 12.85
CA LYS A 495 45.14 -18.05 13.37
C LYS A 495 46.44 -17.99 12.56
N SER A 496 46.72 -16.78 12.10
CA SER A 496 47.96 -16.16 11.59
C SER A 496 48.73 -16.76 10.40
N ASP A 497 48.83 -18.08 10.23
CA ASP A 497 49.78 -18.63 9.22
C ASP A 497 49.09 -19.30 8.02
N ILE A 498 47.86 -19.78 8.19
CA ILE A 498 47.08 -20.44 7.13
C ILE A 498 46.03 -19.43 6.63
N LYS A 499 46.29 -18.82 5.47
CA LYS A 499 45.39 -17.86 4.81
C LYS A 499 44.24 -18.57 4.11
N GLY A 500 43.06 -18.53 4.74
CA GLY A 500 41.84 -19.09 4.18
C GLY A 500 40.75 -19.24 5.24
N GLU A 501 39.71 -19.98 4.86
CA GLU A 501 38.51 -20.19 5.65
C GLU A 501 38.28 -21.70 5.84
N LEU A 502 38.04 -22.12 7.08
CA LEU A 502 37.75 -23.52 7.42
C LEU A 502 36.30 -23.64 7.89
N ASN A 503 35.48 -24.38 7.15
CA ASN A 503 34.11 -24.70 7.54
C ASN A 503 34.03 -26.15 8.01
N TYR A 504 33.65 -26.36 9.27
CA TYR A 504 33.32 -27.67 9.81
C TYR A 504 31.80 -27.82 9.89
N GLN A 505 31.26 -28.85 9.25
CA GLN A 505 29.84 -29.14 9.24
C GLN A 505 29.59 -30.59 9.65
N ILE A 506 28.75 -30.79 10.66
CA ILE A 506 28.17 -32.10 10.98
C ILE A 506 26.71 -32.10 10.58
N SER A 507 26.28 -33.12 9.85
CA SER A 507 24.88 -33.31 9.48
C SER A 507 24.46 -34.76 9.65
N GLY A 508 23.17 -34.99 9.83
CA GLY A 508 22.65 -36.33 9.92
C GLY A 508 21.17 -36.38 9.60
N SER A 509 20.77 -37.48 8.96
CA SER A 509 19.38 -37.72 8.58
C SER A 509 19.03 -39.19 8.72
N ASN A 510 17.79 -39.47 9.10
CA ASN A 510 17.20 -40.80 8.99
C ASN A 510 15.89 -40.69 8.21
N ILE A 511 15.88 -41.32 7.03
CA ILE A 511 14.81 -41.28 6.05
C ILE A 511 14.12 -42.64 6.05
N GLN A 512 12.80 -42.64 6.16
CA GLN A 512 11.97 -43.83 5.95
C GLN A 512 10.99 -43.54 4.81
N LYS A 513 11.03 -44.35 3.74
CA LYS A 513 10.21 -44.19 2.53
C LYS A 513 9.72 -45.55 2.03
N ASP A 514 8.70 -45.53 1.16
CA ASP A 514 8.12 -46.72 0.53
C ASP A 514 7.83 -47.84 1.53
N THR A 515 7.34 -47.47 2.73
CA THR A 515 7.08 -48.31 3.92
C THR A 515 8.27 -48.92 4.64
N ASN A 516 9.19 -49.54 3.91
CA ASN A 516 10.18 -50.46 4.48
C ASN A 516 11.63 -50.12 4.13
N ILE A 517 11.86 -49.04 3.37
CA ILE A 517 13.20 -48.55 3.04
C ILE A 517 13.59 -47.54 4.10
N ARG A 518 14.66 -47.84 4.85
CA ARG A 518 15.23 -46.93 5.85
C ARG A 518 16.66 -46.61 5.50
N GLU A 519 17.01 -45.33 5.47
CA GLU A 519 18.33 -44.82 5.14
C GLU A 519 18.78 -43.87 6.25
N THR A 520 19.87 -44.21 6.94
CA THR A 520 20.46 -43.37 7.99
C THR A 520 21.86 -42.94 7.55
N SER A 521 22.16 -41.65 7.68
CA SER A 521 23.47 -41.09 7.38
C SER A 521 23.89 -40.07 8.44
N ILE A 522 25.16 -40.08 8.82
CA ILE A 522 25.82 -39.03 9.59
C ILE A 522 27.08 -38.63 8.82
N ILE A 523 27.24 -37.34 8.57
CA ILE A 523 28.28 -36.79 7.70
C ILE A 523 29.04 -35.72 8.47
N ASN A 524 30.36 -35.86 8.53
CA ASN A 524 31.27 -34.85 9.07
C ASN A 524 32.09 -34.30 7.91
N ASP A 525 31.83 -33.05 7.54
CA ASP A 525 32.48 -32.32 6.48
C ASP A 525 33.44 -31.29 7.07
N LEU A 526 34.67 -31.29 6.57
CA LEU A 526 35.69 -30.30 6.86
C LEU A 526 36.19 -29.75 5.53
N ASN A 527 35.79 -28.53 5.22
CA ASN A 527 36.10 -27.86 3.95
C ASN A 527 37.01 -26.67 4.22
N TYR A 528 38.21 -26.69 3.65
CA TYR A 528 39.14 -25.57 3.66
C TYR A 528 39.12 -24.88 2.30
N SER A 529 38.98 -23.57 2.28
CA SER A 529 39.11 -22.75 1.07
C SER A 529 40.23 -21.74 1.27
N SER A 530 41.23 -21.73 0.39
CA SER A 530 42.33 -20.77 0.47
C SER A 530 41.87 -19.36 0.09
N ASP A 531 42.58 -18.35 0.58
CA ASP A 531 42.48 -17.01 0.00
C ASP A 531 42.84 -17.04 -1.50
N ASN A 532 42.30 -16.08 -2.25
CA ASN A 532 42.67 -15.91 -3.66
C ASN A 532 44.14 -15.45 -3.76
N PHE A 533 44.92 -16.17 -4.57
CA PHE A 533 46.27 -15.74 -4.95
C PHE A 533 46.30 -15.30 -6.41
N PHE A 534 47.07 -14.25 -6.68
CA PHE A 534 47.15 -13.61 -7.98
C PHE A 534 48.53 -13.81 -8.60
N SER A 535 48.58 -14.26 -9.85
CA SER A 535 49.83 -14.36 -10.61
C SER A 535 50.29 -12.98 -11.08
N LYS A 536 51.59 -12.84 -11.41
CA LYS A 536 52.14 -11.59 -12.01
C LYS A 536 51.44 -11.20 -13.32
N PHE A 537 50.85 -12.17 -14.02
CA PHE A 537 50.16 -11.95 -15.28
C PHE A 537 48.68 -11.56 -15.10
N GLY A 538 48.15 -11.55 -13.86
CA GLY A 538 46.76 -11.21 -13.54
C GLY A 538 45.82 -12.41 -13.39
N THR A 539 46.35 -13.64 -13.40
CA THR A 539 45.57 -14.86 -13.16
C THR A 539 45.12 -14.91 -11.71
N LYS A 540 43.83 -15.16 -11.47
CA LYS A 540 43.25 -15.38 -10.13
C LYS A 540 43.09 -16.88 -9.90
N SER A 541 43.63 -17.38 -8.79
CA SER A 541 43.55 -18.80 -8.43
C SER A 541 43.22 -19.01 -6.95
N ASN A 542 42.62 -20.14 -6.61
CA ASN A 542 42.39 -20.60 -5.24
C ASN A 542 42.53 -22.14 -5.14
N LEU A 543 42.70 -22.65 -3.93
CA LEU A 543 42.78 -24.07 -3.62
C LEU A 543 41.74 -24.43 -2.55
N ASP A 544 40.90 -25.39 -2.86
CA ASP A 544 39.90 -25.94 -1.95
C ASP A 544 40.27 -27.38 -1.58
N LEU A 545 40.27 -27.69 -0.29
CA LEU A 545 40.53 -29.03 0.25
C LEU A 545 39.26 -29.52 0.95
N LEU A 546 38.74 -30.65 0.49
CA LEU A 546 37.53 -31.26 1.02
C LEU A 546 37.90 -32.53 1.76
N PHE A 547 37.44 -32.67 3.00
CA PHE A 547 37.50 -33.89 3.79
C PHE A 547 36.08 -34.21 4.27
N LYS A 548 35.59 -35.41 3.97
CA LYS A 548 34.25 -35.86 4.32
C LYS A 548 34.32 -37.24 4.94
N ASN A 549 33.75 -37.42 6.11
CA ASN A 549 33.60 -38.72 6.77
C ASN A 549 32.11 -39.05 6.90
N THR A 550 31.66 -40.10 6.22
CA THR A 550 30.26 -40.50 6.18
C THR A 550 30.03 -41.86 6.80
N LEU A 551 29.11 -41.91 7.77
CA LEU A 551 28.57 -43.12 8.34
C LEU A 551 27.20 -43.37 7.75
N LYS A 552 27.01 -44.49 7.03
CA LYS A 552 25.77 -44.83 6.32
C LYS A 552 25.27 -46.20 6.74
N LYS A 553 23.95 -46.35 6.82
CA LYS A 553 23.27 -47.64 7.01
C LYS A 553 21.91 -47.62 6.32
N GLY A 554 21.59 -48.68 5.58
CA GLY A 554 20.34 -48.85 4.88
C GLY A 554 19.66 -50.18 5.20
N ASP A 555 18.42 -50.16 5.66
CA ASP A 555 17.58 -51.36 5.70
C ASP A 555 16.69 -51.37 4.45
N ASN A 556 16.78 -52.44 3.66
CA ASN A 556 16.13 -52.59 2.35
C ASN A 556 16.38 -51.44 1.35
N SER A 557 17.47 -50.68 1.54
CA SER A 557 17.86 -49.62 0.61
C SER A 557 18.68 -50.21 -0.54
N SER A 558 18.44 -49.71 -1.76
CA SER A 558 19.31 -49.97 -2.92
C SER A 558 20.59 -49.14 -2.90
N SER A 559 20.60 -48.05 -2.12
CA SER A 559 21.68 -47.07 -2.11
C SER A 559 22.67 -47.33 -0.97
N TYR A 560 22.18 -47.80 0.19
CA TYR A 560 22.99 -48.03 1.39
C TYR A 560 22.94 -49.49 1.84
N ASP A 561 24.08 -50.00 2.32
CA ASP A 561 24.20 -51.36 2.84
C ASP A 561 23.55 -51.55 4.22
N LYS A 562 23.15 -52.80 4.49
CA LYS A 562 22.56 -53.22 5.77
C LYS A 562 23.50 -53.05 6.97
N ASN A 563 24.80 -53.23 6.75
CA ASN A 563 25.81 -53.01 7.76
C ASN A 563 26.23 -51.54 7.75
N THR A 564 26.53 -51.00 8.93
CA THR A 564 27.07 -49.64 9.03
C THR A 564 28.40 -49.56 8.27
N LYS A 565 28.46 -48.71 7.25
CA LYS A 565 29.67 -48.38 6.51
C LYS A 565 30.21 -47.03 6.96
N ASN A 566 31.53 -46.96 7.10
CA ASN A 566 32.25 -45.73 7.36
C ASN A 566 33.15 -45.43 6.16
N GLU A 567 32.92 -44.32 5.49
CA GLU A 567 33.61 -43.95 4.25
C GLU A 567 34.25 -42.57 4.42
N ILE A 568 35.53 -42.48 4.06
CA ILE A 568 36.29 -41.24 4.11
C ILE A 568 36.56 -40.82 2.68
N TYR A 569 36.17 -39.59 2.35
CA TYR A 569 36.43 -38.98 1.06
C TYR A 569 37.31 -37.75 1.22
N THR A 570 38.29 -37.63 0.34
CA THR A 570 39.14 -36.44 0.21
C THR A 570 39.13 -35.90 -1.21
N ALA A 571 39.25 -34.59 -1.38
CA ALA A 571 39.52 -34.00 -2.69
C ALA A 571 40.33 -32.71 -2.56
N ALA A 572 41.19 -32.47 -3.55
CA ALA A 572 41.85 -31.19 -3.77
C ALA A 572 41.33 -30.59 -5.09
N ILE A 573 40.90 -29.34 -5.04
CA ILE A 573 40.32 -28.62 -6.18
C ILE A 573 41.10 -27.32 -6.34
N PHE A 574 41.76 -27.17 -7.48
CA PHE A 574 42.47 -25.96 -7.85
C PHE A 574 41.67 -25.24 -8.94
N ASN A 575 41.16 -24.05 -8.65
CA ASN A 575 40.53 -23.21 -9.66
C ASN A 575 41.49 -22.10 -10.10
N SER A 576 41.47 -21.80 -11.39
CA SER A 576 42.21 -20.69 -11.96
C SER A 576 41.40 -20.01 -13.05
N SER A 577 41.46 -18.69 -13.09
CA SER A 577 40.74 -17.86 -14.05
C SER A 577 41.61 -16.70 -14.53
N TYR A 578 41.45 -16.33 -15.79
CA TYR A 578 42.22 -15.25 -16.42
C TYR A 578 41.30 -14.13 -16.94
N PRO A 579 40.84 -13.22 -16.08
CA PRO A 579 39.89 -12.20 -16.47
C PRO A 579 40.54 -11.13 -17.37
N LEU A 580 40.18 -11.12 -18.65
CA LEU A 580 40.59 -10.12 -19.63
C LEU A 580 39.49 -9.08 -19.79
N LYS A 581 39.85 -7.80 -19.74
CA LYS A 581 38.93 -6.68 -19.95
C LYS A 581 39.37 -5.84 -21.14
N LYS A 582 38.46 -5.57 -22.07
CA LYS A 582 38.66 -4.65 -23.20
C LYS A 582 37.56 -3.59 -23.20
N LEU A 583 37.98 -2.33 -23.28
CA LEU A 583 37.11 -1.17 -23.39
C LEU A 583 36.84 -0.87 -24.87
N HIS A 584 35.58 -0.60 -25.22
CA HIS A 584 35.16 -0.22 -26.57
C HIS A 584 34.57 1.19 -26.55
N ASN A 585 35.17 2.10 -27.32
CA ASN A 585 34.71 3.49 -27.56
C ASN A 585 34.13 4.20 -26.33
N ASN A 586 34.72 3.98 -25.15
CA ASN A 586 34.28 4.49 -23.85
C ASN A 586 32.83 4.22 -23.44
N ASN A 587 32.04 3.39 -24.13
CA ASN A 587 30.63 3.13 -23.80
C ASN A 587 30.32 1.67 -23.42
N PHE A 588 31.18 0.75 -23.85
CA PHE A 588 31.00 -0.68 -23.61
C PHE A 588 32.29 -1.34 -23.11
N ILE A 589 32.11 -2.42 -22.38
CA ILE A 589 33.16 -3.23 -21.79
C ILE A 589 32.90 -4.67 -22.19
N SER A 590 33.90 -5.32 -22.81
CA SER A 590 33.89 -6.77 -22.99
C SER A 590 34.84 -7.42 -22.01
N ASN A 591 34.35 -8.39 -21.24
CA ASN A 591 35.12 -9.23 -20.34
C ASN A 591 35.17 -10.65 -20.91
N LEU A 592 36.37 -11.19 -21.10
CA LEU A 592 36.60 -12.58 -21.51
C LEU A 592 37.36 -13.29 -20.39
N THR A 593 36.80 -14.35 -19.83
CA THR A 593 37.40 -15.06 -18.70
C THR A 593 37.54 -16.55 -19.03
N PRO A 594 38.69 -16.98 -19.57
CA PRO A 594 39.07 -18.38 -19.58
C PRO A 594 39.20 -18.89 -18.14
N LYS A 595 38.70 -20.10 -17.89
CA LYS A 595 38.68 -20.76 -16.59
C LYS A 595 39.12 -22.21 -16.72
N ILE A 596 39.83 -22.66 -15.70
CA ILE A 596 40.21 -24.06 -15.53
C ILE A 596 40.01 -24.48 -14.08
N LEU A 597 39.45 -25.67 -13.87
CA LEU A 597 39.33 -26.32 -12.57
C LEU A 597 39.96 -27.69 -12.67
N ALA A 598 41.02 -27.92 -11.89
CA ALA A 598 41.64 -29.22 -11.74
C ALA A 598 41.16 -29.86 -10.43
N ARG A 599 40.59 -31.05 -10.52
CA ARG A 599 40.10 -31.84 -9.38
C ARG A 599 40.90 -33.12 -9.29
N TYR A 600 41.40 -33.39 -8.11
CA TYR A 600 41.99 -34.68 -7.74
C TYR A 600 41.26 -35.23 -6.52
N SER A 601 40.66 -36.41 -6.67
CA SER A 601 40.06 -37.16 -5.58
C SER A 601 40.52 -38.61 -5.65
N PRO A 602 41.28 -39.12 -4.65
CA PRO A 602 41.78 -40.49 -4.68
C PRO A 602 40.69 -41.54 -4.42
N ASN A 603 39.46 -41.12 -4.11
CA ASN A 603 38.37 -42.02 -3.79
C ASN A 603 37.64 -42.45 -5.06
N ASN A 604 36.96 -43.59 -4.97
CA ASN A 604 36.03 -44.05 -5.99
C ASN A 604 34.68 -43.33 -5.88
N ASN A 605 33.96 -43.24 -7.00
CA ASN A 605 32.58 -42.77 -6.97
C ASN A 605 31.64 -43.84 -6.39
N GLU A 606 30.66 -43.40 -5.63
CA GLU A 606 29.49 -44.22 -5.28
C GLU A 606 28.64 -44.50 -6.51
N ASN A 607 27.82 -45.56 -6.46
CA ASN A 607 26.87 -45.86 -7.54
C ASN A 607 25.70 -44.87 -7.54
N LEU A 608 25.82 -43.85 -8.38
CA LEU A 608 24.88 -42.74 -8.57
C LEU A 608 24.19 -42.79 -9.94
N THR A 609 24.31 -43.89 -10.68
CA THR A 609 23.80 -44.08 -12.05
C THR A 609 22.36 -43.58 -12.23
N ASN A 610 21.48 -43.93 -11.30
CA ASN A 610 20.05 -43.62 -11.34
C ASN A 610 19.68 -42.26 -10.71
N SER A 611 20.67 -41.49 -10.25
CA SER A 611 20.39 -40.19 -9.62
C SER A 611 20.05 -39.12 -10.67
N ASN A 612 19.07 -38.26 -10.35
CA ASN A 612 18.61 -37.20 -11.26
C ASN A 612 19.50 -35.94 -11.17
N ARG A 613 20.81 -36.09 -11.41
CA ARG A 613 21.80 -35.00 -11.34
C ARG A 613 22.28 -34.65 -12.75
N LYS A 614 22.24 -33.36 -13.09
CA LYS A 614 22.67 -32.82 -14.40
C LYS A 614 23.84 -31.86 -14.22
N ILE A 615 24.74 -31.81 -15.21
CA ILE A 615 25.77 -30.77 -15.30
C ILE A 615 25.27 -29.69 -16.26
N ASN A 616 25.49 -28.43 -15.92
CA ASN A 616 25.15 -27.28 -16.75
C ASN A 616 26.16 -26.14 -16.52
N SER A 617 26.00 -25.04 -17.27
CA SER A 617 26.87 -23.85 -17.17
C SER A 617 26.97 -23.27 -15.76
N THR A 618 25.94 -23.42 -14.93
CA THR A 618 25.90 -22.84 -13.57
C THR A 618 26.65 -23.65 -12.52
N ASN A 619 26.69 -24.99 -12.65
CA ASN A 619 27.24 -25.86 -11.62
C ASN A 619 28.59 -26.50 -11.99
N ILE A 620 29.01 -26.47 -13.26
CA ILE A 620 30.17 -27.23 -13.75
C ILE A 620 31.49 -26.91 -13.02
N PHE A 621 31.64 -25.66 -12.55
CA PHE A 621 32.79 -25.17 -11.77
C PHE A 621 32.59 -25.23 -10.25
N SER A 622 31.49 -25.80 -9.76
CA SER A 622 31.24 -25.93 -8.32
C SER A 622 32.12 -27.02 -7.68
N ASN A 623 32.54 -26.78 -6.44
CA ASN A 623 33.25 -27.77 -5.62
C ASN A 623 32.42 -29.05 -5.42
N ASN A 624 31.08 -28.92 -5.39
CA ASN A 624 30.14 -30.03 -5.38
C ASN A 624 29.18 -29.94 -6.58
N ARG A 625 29.71 -30.04 -7.81
CA ARG A 625 28.94 -29.88 -9.05
C ARG A 625 27.79 -30.88 -9.25
N LEU A 626 27.90 -32.08 -8.69
CA LEU A 626 26.82 -33.08 -8.72
C LEU A 626 25.80 -32.91 -7.58
N GLY A 627 26.09 -32.02 -6.61
CA GLY A 627 25.23 -31.77 -5.45
C GLY A 627 25.03 -33.00 -4.56
N ILE A 628 26.05 -33.85 -4.48
CA ILE A 628 26.00 -35.10 -3.70
C ILE A 628 26.23 -34.75 -2.23
N GLY A 629 25.37 -35.23 -1.33
CA GLY A 629 25.46 -34.89 0.09
C GLY A 629 26.44 -35.78 0.84
N ASP A 630 26.46 -37.07 0.51
CA ASP A 630 27.03 -38.14 1.31
C ASP A 630 28.29 -38.77 0.69
N SER A 631 28.81 -38.19 -0.39
CA SER A 631 30.10 -38.56 -0.98
C SER A 631 30.75 -37.35 -1.66
N ILE A 632 31.95 -37.54 -2.21
CA ILE A 632 32.65 -36.57 -3.04
C ILE A 632 32.88 -37.22 -4.40
N GLU A 633 32.77 -36.44 -5.47
CA GLU A 633 33.14 -36.90 -6.80
C GLU A 633 34.61 -37.38 -6.83
N GLY A 634 34.76 -38.68 -7.09
CA GLY A 634 36.02 -39.40 -7.17
C GLY A 634 36.73 -39.25 -8.51
N GLY A 635 38.01 -39.62 -8.54
CA GLY A 635 38.86 -39.61 -9.74
C GLY A 635 39.50 -38.25 -10.03
N GLN A 636 40.08 -38.14 -11.23
CA GLN A 636 40.82 -36.97 -11.68
C GLN A 636 40.07 -36.31 -12.82
N SER A 637 39.89 -34.99 -12.75
CA SER A 637 39.28 -34.27 -13.85
C SER A 637 39.83 -32.87 -14.03
N ILE A 638 39.80 -32.41 -15.27
CA ILE A 638 40.08 -31.04 -15.66
C ILE A 638 38.82 -30.50 -16.31
N THR A 639 38.30 -29.40 -15.79
CA THR A 639 37.18 -28.66 -16.36
C THR A 639 37.73 -27.42 -17.02
N ILE A 640 37.38 -27.21 -18.29
CA ILE A 640 37.80 -26.05 -19.06
C ILE A 640 36.54 -25.28 -19.42
N GLY A 641 36.61 -23.96 -19.32
CA GLY A 641 35.47 -23.10 -19.61
C GLY A 641 35.89 -21.72 -20.08
N LEU A 642 34.97 -21.05 -20.76
CA LEU A 642 35.13 -19.71 -21.26
C LEU A 642 33.86 -18.92 -20.99
N ASP A 643 33.98 -17.84 -20.23
CA ASP A 643 32.90 -16.87 -20.06
C ASP A 643 33.19 -15.59 -20.83
N TYR A 644 32.18 -15.05 -21.49
CA TYR A 644 32.24 -13.78 -22.19
C TYR A 644 31.03 -12.91 -21.83
N ASN A 645 31.31 -11.72 -21.28
CA ASN A 645 30.29 -10.74 -20.91
C ASN A 645 30.54 -9.43 -21.66
N TYR A 646 29.53 -8.93 -22.35
CA TYR A 646 29.53 -7.63 -22.99
C TYR A 646 28.51 -6.74 -22.30
N ILE A 647 28.99 -5.69 -21.64
CA ILE A 647 28.20 -4.80 -20.78
C ILE A 647 28.38 -3.34 -21.21
N ASP A 648 27.38 -2.51 -20.96
CA ASP A 648 27.54 -1.05 -21.08
C ASP A 648 28.24 -0.46 -19.84
N ASN A 649 28.54 0.84 -19.87
CA ASN A 649 29.13 1.55 -18.72
C ASN A 649 28.25 1.60 -17.46
N ASN A 650 26.95 1.40 -17.60
CA ASN A 650 26.00 1.36 -16.49
C ASN A 650 25.89 -0.06 -15.90
N ASN A 651 26.75 -0.99 -16.33
CA ASN A 651 26.73 -2.42 -16.00
C ASN A 651 25.47 -3.16 -16.48
N ASN A 652 24.75 -2.64 -17.47
CA ASN A 652 23.70 -3.41 -18.12
C ASN A 652 24.32 -4.47 -19.02
N GLU A 653 23.94 -5.74 -18.82
CA GLU A 653 24.37 -6.84 -19.68
C GLU A 653 23.69 -6.74 -21.05
N PHE A 654 24.49 -6.75 -22.12
CA PHE A 654 24.01 -6.83 -23.50
C PHE A 654 24.12 -8.26 -24.04
N LEU A 655 25.21 -8.95 -23.71
CA LEU A 655 25.45 -10.33 -24.08
C LEU A 655 26.25 -11.04 -22.99
N ASN A 656 25.82 -12.25 -22.64
CA ASN A 656 26.56 -13.15 -21.76
C ASN A 656 26.60 -14.53 -22.43
N PHE A 657 27.78 -15.13 -22.48
CA PHE A 657 28.01 -16.42 -23.09
C PHE A 657 28.96 -17.24 -22.23
N SER A 658 28.61 -18.50 -21.97
CA SER A 658 29.48 -19.46 -21.29
C SER A 658 29.50 -20.78 -22.06
N ILE A 659 30.67 -21.39 -22.15
CA ILE A 659 30.87 -22.70 -22.78
C ILE A 659 31.90 -23.49 -22.00
N ASN A 660 31.55 -24.71 -21.60
CA ASN A 660 32.30 -25.46 -20.61
C ASN A 660 32.24 -26.96 -20.86
N GLN A 661 33.32 -27.66 -20.53
CA GLN A 661 33.42 -29.12 -20.68
C GLN A 661 34.34 -29.72 -19.61
N ILE A 662 34.04 -30.95 -19.20
CA ILE A 662 34.83 -31.73 -18.24
C ILE A 662 35.57 -32.83 -18.99
N PHE A 663 36.86 -32.98 -18.68
CA PHE A 663 37.70 -34.08 -19.11
C PHE A 663 38.12 -34.90 -17.89
N ARG A 664 37.98 -36.21 -17.97
CA ARG A 664 38.32 -37.19 -16.94
C ARG A 664 39.42 -38.12 -17.44
N ASP A 665 40.20 -38.65 -16.52
CA ASP A 665 41.24 -39.65 -16.79
C ASP A 665 40.67 -41.00 -17.24
N GLU A 666 39.60 -41.44 -16.58
CA GLU A 666 38.91 -42.72 -16.83
C GLU A 666 37.40 -42.58 -17.03
N LYS A 667 36.79 -43.61 -17.64
CA LYS A 667 35.33 -43.74 -17.70
C LYS A 667 34.83 -44.29 -16.37
N ASP A 668 33.75 -43.72 -15.83
CA ASP A 668 33.15 -44.19 -14.59
C ASP A 668 31.62 -44.29 -14.72
N PHE A 669 31.14 -45.51 -14.96
CA PHE A 669 29.71 -45.81 -15.11
C PHE A 669 28.91 -45.68 -13.81
N ARG A 670 29.57 -45.46 -12.67
CA ARG A 670 28.89 -45.21 -11.39
C ARG A 670 28.37 -43.77 -11.31
N LEU A 671 28.86 -42.85 -12.13
CA LEU A 671 28.38 -41.47 -12.16
C LEU A 671 26.95 -41.38 -12.73
N PRO A 672 26.19 -40.30 -12.43
CA PRO A 672 24.82 -40.15 -12.90
C PRO A 672 24.74 -40.13 -14.43
N LEU A 673 23.84 -40.91 -15.03
CA LEU A 673 23.65 -40.93 -16.49
C LEU A 673 23.36 -39.53 -17.05
N LYS A 674 22.42 -38.83 -16.42
CA LYS A 674 22.00 -37.46 -16.75
C LYS A 674 23.07 -36.38 -16.58
N SER A 675 24.17 -36.69 -15.89
CA SER A 675 25.29 -35.75 -15.74
C SER A 675 26.16 -35.71 -16.99
N THR A 676 26.06 -36.71 -17.86
CA THR A 676 26.90 -36.92 -19.06
C THR A 676 28.39 -37.15 -18.74
N MET A 677 28.73 -37.36 -17.46
CA MET A 677 30.13 -37.50 -16.99
C MET A 677 30.65 -38.94 -16.96
N GLN A 678 29.89 -39.94 -17.41
CA GLN A 678 30.35 -41.34 -17.39
C GLN A 678 31.51 -41.60 -18.36
N ASN A 679 31.61 -40.82 -19.43
CA ASN A 679 32.70 -40.89 -20.41
C ASN A 679 33.92 -40.05 -19.98
N LYS A 680 35.04 -40.19 -20.71
CA LYS A 680 36.25 -39.38 -20.48
C LYS A 680 36.06 -37.89 -20.80
N SER A 681 35.08 -37.56 -21.63
CA SER A 681 34.62 -36.20 -21.86
C SER A 681 33.13 -36.13 -21.55
N SER A 682 32.74 -35.09 -20.81
CA SER A 682 31.33 -34.74 -20.66
C SER A 682 30.79 -34.14 -21.94
N ASP A 683 29.48 -33.94 -21.98
CA ASP A 683 28.86 -33.00 -22.91
C ASP A 683 29.53 -31.63 -22.81
N LEU A 684 29.49 -30.92 -23.93
CA LEU A 684 29.75 -29.50 -23.98
C LEU A 684 28.48 -28.76 -23.55
N VAL A 685 28.56 -28.10 -22.40
CA VAL A 685 27.43 -27.36 -21.84
C VAL A 685 27.68 -25.86 -21.93
N GLY A 686 26.63 -25.10 -22.19
CA GLY A 686 26.77 -23.66 -22.30
C GLY A 686 25.47 -22.92 -22.13
N ASN A 687 25.60 -21.61 -21.99
CA ASN A 687 24.48 -20.69 -22.02
C ASN A 687 24.78 -19.47 -22.88
N PHE A 688 23.72 -18.84 -23.35
CA PHE A 688 23.76 -17.64 -24.15
C PHE A 688 22.58 -16.75 -23.76
N ASN A 689 22.90 -15.57 -23.23
CA ASN A 689 21.93 -14.53 -22.92
C ASN A 689 22.19 -13.32 -23.79
N PHE A 690 21.13 -12.76 -24.37
CA PHE A 690 21.21 -11.61 -25.27
C PHE A 690 20.09 -10.62 -24.97
N TYR A 691 20.49 -9.39 -24.65
CA TYR A 691 19.63 -8.30 -24.22
C TYR A 691 19.99 -7.02 -25.01
N PRO A 692 19.69 -6.96 -26.32
CA PRO A 692 20.08 -5.81 -27.13
C PRO A 692 19.42 -4.51 -26.68
N ASN A 693 18.26 -4.60 -26.01
CA ASN A 693 17.51 -3.50 -25.41
C ASN A 693 16.54 -4.05 -24.34
N GLN A 694 15.76 -3.17 -23.71
CA GLN A 694 14.74 -3.57 -22.72
C GLN A 694 13.56 -4.35 -23.31
N ASN A 695 13.42 -4.33 -24.64
CA ASN A 695 12.28 -4.84 -25.38
C ASN A 695 12.49 -6.27 -25.89
N PHE A 696 13.72 -6.77 -25.90
CA PHE A 696 14.03 -8.10 -26.41
C PHE A 696 15.04 -8.80 -25.51
N LYS A 697 14.68 -10.02 -25.10
CA LYS A 697 15.55 -10.89 -24.33
C LYS A 697 15.53 -12.28 -24.95
N ILE A 698 16.71 -12.88 -25.07
CA ILE A 698 16.87 -14.30 -25.37
C ILE A 698 17.74 -14.91 -24.28
N TYR A 699 17.32 -16.06 -23.79
CA TYR A 699 18.10 -16.98 -22.98
C TYR A 699 18.12 -18.33 -23.68
N TYR A 700 19.28 -18.94 -23.80
CA TYR A 700 19.46 -20.25 -24.38
C TYR A 700 20.45 -21.06 -23.57
N ASP A 701 20.01 -22.19 -23.03
CA ASP A 701 20.86 -23.19 -22.37
C ASP A 701 20.91 -24.46 -23.22
N PHE A 702 22.10 -25.03 -23.36
CA PHE A 702 22.29 -26.25 -24.15
C PHE A 702 23.27 -27.25 -23.52
N SER A 703 23.12 -28.51 -23.91
CA SER A 703 24.06 -29.61 -23.68
C SER A 703 24.23 -30.36 -24.99
N MET A 704 25.43 -30.31 -25.56
CA MET A 704 25.80 -30.98 -26.79
C MET A 704 26.61 -32.22 -26.47
N ASP A 705 26.30 -33.34 -27.11
CA ASP A 705 26.95 -34.63 -26.88
C ASP A 705 28.47 -34.51 -27.05
N ASN A 706 29.22 -35.38 -26.38
CA ASN A 706 30.67 -35.29 -26.27
C ASN A 706 31.42 -35.49 -27.61
N ASN A 707 30.75 -36.06 -28.61
CA ASN A 707 31.20 -36.19 -30.01
C ASN A 707 30.72 -35.03 -30.90
N PHE A 708 29.89 -34.13 -30.39
CA PHE A 708 29.25 -33.03 -31.11
C PHE A 708 28.29 -33.47 -32.23
N ASP A 709 27.77 -34.70 -32.20
CA ASP A 709 26.85 -35.20 -33.23
C ASP A 709 25.39 -34.88 -32.90
N THR A 710 25.04 -34.78 -31.61
CA THR A 710 23.65 -34.59 -31.16
C THR A 710 23.52 -33.54 -30.04
N MET A 711 22.33 -32.97 -29.90
CA MET A 711 21.98 -32.08 -28.78
C MET A 711 21.17 -32.87 -27.75
N ASN A 712 21.70 -33.02 -26.55
CA ASN A 712 21.07 -33.73 -25.44
C ASN A 712 20.10 -32.84 -24.67
N TYR A 713 20.31 -31.53 -24.67
CA TYR A 713 19.43 -30.56 -24.01
C TYR A 713 19.39 -29.24 -24.79
N ASN A 714 18.19 -28.71 -25.00
CA ASN A 714 17.96 -27.39 -25.55
C ASN A 714 16.86 -26.70 -24.74
N LYS A 715 17.15 -25.54 -24.16
CA LYS A 715 16.13 -24.69 -23.54
C LYS A 715 16.28 -23.27 -24.03
N LEU A 716 15.29 -22.78 -24.75
CA LEU A 716 15.25 -21.43 -25.31
C LEU A 716 14.08 -20.67 -24.69
N ASN A 717 14.35 -19.56 -24.02
CA ASN A 717 13.33 -18.60 -23.61
C ASN A 717 13.56 -17.29 -24.36
N SER A 718 12.51 -16.70 -24.90
CA SER A 718 12.55 -15.38 -25.51
C SER A 718 11.42 -14.53 -24.98
N GLU A 719 11.71 -13.28 -24.64
CA GLU A 719 10.73 -12.25 -24.30
C GLU A 719 10.85 -11.12 -25.31
N PHE A 720 9.71 -10.68 -25.85
CA PHE A 720 9.64 -9.57 -26.78
C PHE A 720 8.50 -8.62 -26.38
N THR A 721 8.81 -7.34 -26.28
CA THR A 721 7.88 -6.26 -25.94
C THR A 721 8.00 -5.17 -26.98
N VAL A 722 6.99 -4.98 -27.82
CA VAL A 722 6.94 -3.87 -28.78
C VAL A 722 5.60 -3.18 -28.68
N ASN A 723 5.66 -1.88 -28.37
CA ASN A 723 4.49 -1.02 -28.16
C ASN A 723 3.53 -1.65 -27.14
N ASN A 724 2.40 -2.14 -27.63
CA ASN A 724 1.33 -2.72 -26.86
C ASN A 724 1.38 -4.25 -26.81
N PHE A 725 2.32 -4.89 -27.51
CA PHE A 725 2.41 -6.33 -27.62
C PHE A 725 3.58 -6.85 -26.78
N ILE A 726 3.28 -7.75 -25.86
CA ILE A 726 4.22 -8.46 -24.99
C ILE A 726 4.07 -9.94 -25.29
N THR A 727 5.15 -10.64 -25.57
CA THR A 727 5.14 -12.08 -25.80
C THR A 727 6.33 -12.74 -25.14
N SER A 728 6.11 -13.93 -24.60
CA SER A 728 7.16 -14.86 -24.26
C SER A 728 6.98 -16.20 -24.95
N PHE A 729 8.10 -16.77 -25.38
CA PHE A 729 8.18 -18.11 -25.95
C PHE A 729 9.17 -18.93 -25.12
N GLU A 730 8.80 -20.17 -24.81
CA GLU A 730 9.69 -21.13 -24.16
C GLU A 730 9.66 -22.44 -24.95
N PHE A 731 10.85 -22.95 -25.27
CA PHE A 731 11.06 -24.24 -25.90
C PHE A 731 11.96 -25.07 -25.01
N LEU A 732 11.55 -26.31 -24.74
CA LEU A 732 12.37 -27.31 -24.07
C LEU A 732 12.44 -28.57 -24.93
N GLU A 733 13.63 -29.14 -25.01
CA GLU A 733 13.87 -30.46 -25.57
C GLU A 733 14.99 -31.15 -24.79
N GLU A 734 14.65 -32.31 -24.21
CA GLU A 734 15.59 -33.23 -23.58
C GLU A 734 15.65 -34.51 -24.41
N ASN A 735 16.85 -34.96 -24.74
CA ASN A 735 17.12 -36.17 -25.52
C ASN A 735 18.10 -37.10 -24.77
N ASN A 736 18.26 -38.32 -25.29
CA ASN A 736 19.24 -39.32 -24.85
C ASN A 736 19.20 -39.54 -23.32
N ASP A 737 20.36 -39.52 -22.66
CA ASP A 737 20.48 -39.80 -21.22
C ASP A 737 19.88 -38.68 -20.35
N ILE A 738 19.71 -37.46 -20.88
CA ILE A 738 19.22 -36.30 -20.12
C ILE A 738 17.73 -36.41 -19.80
N GLY A 739 16.93 -36.88 -20.77
CA GLY A 739 15.49 -37.00 -20.63
C GLY A 739 14.78 -37.20 -21.97
N THR A 740 13.45 -37.10 -21.94
CA THR A 740 12.59 -37.21 -23.15
C THR A 740 11.52 -36.13 -23.19
N ASP A 741 11.61 -35.13 -22.32
CA ASP A 741 10.62 -34.06 -22.23
C ASP A 741 10.81 -33.10 -23.39
N SER A 742 9.73 -32.80 -24.11
CA SER A 742 9.76 -31.74 -25.12
C SER A 742 8.44 -31.01 -25.21
N TYR A 743 8.48 -29.69 -25.13
CA TYR A 743 7.30 -28.83 -25.24
C TYR A 743 7.63 -27.45 -25.81
N LEU A 744 6.57 -26.79 -26.28
CA LEU A 744 6.56 -25.38 -26.65
C LEU A 744 5.50 -24.67 -25.81
N LYS A 745 5.89 -23.58 -25.15
CA LYS A 745 4.99 -22.70 -24.43
C LYS A 745 5.01 -21.31 -25.06
N SER A 746 3.85 -20.70 -25.17
CA SER A 746 3.69 -19.32 -25.67
C SER A 746 2.74 -18.58 -24.76
N ASP A 747 3.18 -17.42 -24.29
CA ASP A 747 2.36 -16.45 -23.58
C ASP A 747 2.33 -15.16 -24.42
N LEU A 748 1.13 -14.69 -24.76
CA LEU A 748 0.89 -13.49 -25.56
C LEU A 748 0.05 -12.53 -24.74
N LYS A 749 0.40 -11.25 -24.72
CA LYS A 749 -0.40 -10.19 -24.09
C LYS A 749 -0.41 -8.96 -24.98
N TYR A 750 -1.61 -8.48 -25.30
CA TYR A 750 -1.82 -7.28 -26.09
C TYR A 750 -2.60 -6.24 -25.28
N LEU A 751 -1.99 -5.07 -25.10
CA LEU A 751 -2.57 -3.89 -24.46
C LEU A 751 -3.43 -3.15 -25.49
N ILE A 752 -4.74 -3.36 -25.47
CA ILE A 752 -5.67 -2.69 -26.38
C ILE A 752 -5.62 -1.17 -26.15
N ASN A 753 -5.56 -0.77 -24.89
CA ASN A 753 -5.39 0.60 -24.43
C ASN A 753 -4.83 0.60 -22.99
N ASN A 754 -4.70 1.77 -22.36
CA ASN A 754 -4.18 1.89 -20.98
C ASN A 754 -4.99 1.15 -19.92
N SER A 755 -6.21 0.74 -20.24
CA SER A 755 -7.17 0.12 -19.32
C SER A 755 -7.66 -1.26 -19.74
N SER A 756 -7.22 -1.80 -20.88
CA SER A 756 -7.73 -3.08 -21.39
C SER A 756 -6.62 -3.89 -22.01
N SER A 757 -6.55 -5.16 -21.66
CA SER A 757 -5.59 -6.10 -22.23
C SER A 757 -6.23 -7.45 -22.50
N ILE A 758 -5.71 -8.13 -23.52
CA ILE A 758 -6.03 -9.51 -23.83
C ILE A 758 -4.76 -10.35 -23.71
N GLY A 759 -4.85 -11.46 -23.00
CA GLY A 759 -3.79 -12.43 -22.78
C GLY A 759 -4.18 -13.78 -23.37
N TYR A 760 -3.20 -14.51 -23.90
CA TYR A 760 -3.37 -15.87 -24.37
C TYR A 760 -2.15 -16.71 -24.01
N ASN A 761 -2.34 -17.79 -23.27
CA ASN A 761 -1.28 -18.70 -22.85
C ASN A 761 -1.60 -20.12 -23.33
N THR A 762 -0.59 -20.82 -23.83
CA THR A 762 -0.73 -22.22 -24.25
C THR A 762 0.58 -22.98 -24.07
N ARG A 763 0.47 -24.28 -23.83
CA ARG A 763 1.61 -25.20 -23.82
C ARG A 763 1.27 -26.44 -24.62
N ARG A 764 2.15 -26.80 -25.55
CA ARG A 764 2.03 -28.01 -26.38
C ARG A 764 3.17 -28.95 -26.11
N ASN A 765 2.83 -30.18 -25.74
CA ASN A 765 3.77 -31.27 -25.60
C ASN A 765 4.12 -31.81 -27.00
N ARG A 766 5.40 -31.74 -27.38
CA ARG A 766 5.88 -32.17 -28.70
C ARG A 766 6.00 -33.68 -28.82
N LYS A 767 6.14 -34.40 -27.70
CA LYS A 767 6.23 -35.86 -27.68
C LYS A 767 4.88 -36.53 -27.93
N THR A 768 3.84 -36.08 -27.22
CA THR A 768 2.48 -36.60 -27.41
C THR A 768 1.75 -35.92 -28.56
N ASN A 769 2.29 -34.81 -29.07
CA ASN A 769 1.67 -33.94 -30.04
C ASN A 769 0.33 -33.33 -29.54
N LEU A 770 0.15 -33.26 -28.22
CA LEU A 770 -1.06 -32.75 -27.58
C LEU A 770 -0.82 -31.36 -27.00
N THR A 771 -1.82 -30.50 -27.11
CA THR A 771 -1.88 -29.26 -26.34
C THR A 771 -2.33 -29.58 -24.93
N GLU A 772 -1.60 -29.12 -23.93
CA GLU A 772 -1.92 -29.34 -22.52
C GLU A 772 -3.01 -28.39 -22.04
N TYR A 773 -2.93 -27.11 -22.44
CA TYR A 773 -3.98 -26.14 -22.11
C TYR A 773 -4.04 -24.95 -23.10
N TYR A 774 -5.19 -24.29 -23.09
CA TYR A 774 -5.43 -22.96 -23.65
C TYR A 774 -6.02 -22.06 -22.58
N ASN A 775 -5.45 -20.88 -22.41
CA ASN A 775 -5.92 -19.91 -21.44
C ASN A 775 -6.05 -18.55 -22.13
N LEU A 776 -7.27 -18.00 -22.19
CA LEU A 776 -7.57 -16.71 -22.79
C LEU A 776 -8.10 -15.78 -21.71
N ILE A 777 -7.44 -14.65 -21.50
CA ILE A 777 -7.78 -13.69 -20.45
C ILE A 777 -8.10 -12.34 -21.10
N TYR A 778 -9.27 -11.79 -20.82
CA TYR A 778 -9.55 -10.38 -21.04
C TYR A 778 -9.57 -9.66 -19.71
N GLU A 779 -8.73 -8.65 -19.54
CA GLU A 779 -8.65 -7.82 -18.33
C GLU A 779 -8.94 -6.36 -18.68
N TYR A 780 -9.96 -5.80 -18.02
CA TYR A 780 -10.22 -4.38 -17.95
C TYR A 780 -9.76 -3.88 -16.58
N LYS A 781 -8.82 -2.93 -16.53
CA LYS A 781 -8.26 -2.37 -15.30
C LYS A 781 -8.17 -0.86 -15.39
N ASN A 782 -8.71 -0.16 -14.40
CA ASN A 782 -8.45 1.27 -14.18
C ASN A 782 -7.96 1.50 -12.75
N ASP A 783 -8.02 2.73 -12.27
CA ASP A 783 -7.53 3.16 -10.95
C ASP A 783 -8.34 2.59 -9.77
N CYS A 784 -9.59 2.18 -9.98
CA CYS A 784 -10.52 1.78 -8.91
C CYS A 784 -11.33 0.49 -9.19
N LEU A 785 -11.23 -0.07 -10.40
CA LEU A 785 -12.01 -1.20 -10.90
C LEU A 785 -11.12 -2.14 -11.73
N ILE A 786 -11.17 -3.44 -11.43
CA ILE A 786 -10.65 -4.51 -12.30
C ILE A 786 -11.78 -5.47 -12.60
N ALA A 787 -12.01 -5.75 -13.88
CA ALA A 787 -12.91 -6.79 -14.35
C ALA A 787 -12.12 -7.72 -15.26
N ALA A 788 -12.12 -9.03 -14.96
CA ALA A 788 -11.42 -10.02 -15.75
C ALA A 788 -12.36 -11.18 -16.10
N ILE A 789 -12.28 -11.61 -17.36
CA ILE A 789 -12.88 -12.85 -17.85
C ILE A 789 -11.72 -13.75 -18.28
N GLU A 790 -11.67 -14.94 -17.73
CA GLU A 790 -10.67 -15.95 -18.07
C GLU A 790 -11.38 -17.21 -18.56
N TYR A 791 -11.07 -17.62 -19.79
CA TYR A 791 -11.44 -18.92 -20.33
C TYR A 791 -10.23 -19.85 -20.24
N ASN A 792 -10.39 -20.95 -19.53
CA ASN A 792 -9.34 -21.95 -19.37
C ASN A 792 -9.84 -23.30 -19.87
N LYS A 793 -9.10 -23.91 -20.80
CA LYS A 793 -9.33 -25.26 -21.29
C LYS A 793 -8.11 -26.10 -20.99
N ASP A 794 -8.27 -27.05 -20.09
CA ASP A 794 -7.22 -27.96 -19.63
C ASP A 794 -7.51 -29.37 -20.17
N TYR A 795 -6.52 -29.97 -20.82
CA TYR A 795 -6.58 -31.34 -21.35
C TYR A 795 -5.91 -32.35 -20.42
N TYR A 796 -5.42 -31.91 -19.26
CA TYR A 796 -4.78 -32.78 -18.30
C TYR A 796 -5.79 -33.76 -17.68
N GLN A 797 -5.40 -35.04 -17.63
CA GLN A 797 -6.16 -36.09 -16.98
C GLN A 797 -5.27 -36.79 -15.94
N ASP A 798 -5.78 -36.92 -14.72
CA ASP A 798 -5.09 -37.57 -13.61
C ASP A 798 -6.12 -38.15 -12.63
N ARG A 799 -6.30 -39.48 -12.67
CA ARG A 799 -7.30 -40.21 -11.88
C ARG A 799 -8.73 -39.66 -12.06
N ASP A 800 -9.29 -38.98 -11.04
CA ASP A 800 -10.61 -38.35 -11.10
C ASP A 800 -10.58 -36.86 -11.49
N LEU A 801 -9.42 -36.33 -11.88
CA LEU A 801 -9.28 -35.08 -12.63
C LEU A 801 -9.50 -35.38 -14.11
N ALA A 802 -10.60 -34.86 -14.64
CA ALA A 802 -10.93 -34.93 -16.05
C ALA A 802 -10.57 -33.61 -16.74
N PRO A 803 -10.28 -33.63 -18.06
CA PRO A 803 -10.20 -32.43 -18.88
C PRO A 803 -11.37 -31.49 -18.61
N SER A 804 -11.09 -30.21 -18.40
CA SER A 804 -12.11 -29.23 -18.05
C SER A 804 -12.07 -28.00 -18.95
N GLU A 805 -13.27 -27.48 -19.22
CA GLU A 805 -13.47 -26.17 -19.82
C GLU A 805 -14.12 -25.28 -18.77
N GLU A 806 -13.50 -24.14 -18.53
CA GLU A 806 -13.84 -23.27 -17.41
C GLU A 806 -13.90 -21.82 -17.87
N ILE A 807 -14.91 -21.09 -17.38
CA ILE A 807 -15.02 -19.64 -17.54
C ILE A 807 -15.08 -19.04 -16.13
N PHE A 808 -14.15 -18.14 -15.87
CA PHE A 808 -14.04 -17.39 -14.64
C PHE A 808 -14.37 -15.94 -14.89
N PHE A 809 -15.25 -15.38 -14.05
CA PHE A 809 -15.49 -13.96 -14.00
C PHE A 809 -15.12 -13.43 -12.62
N LYS A 810 -14.25 -12.42 -12.60
CA LYS A 810 -13.84 -11.73 -11.39
C LYS A 810 -14.00 -10.23 -11.57
N LEU A 811 -14.68 -9.62 -10.61
CA LEU A 811 -14.75 -8.18 -10.43
C LEU A 811 -13.95 -7.84 -9.16
N THR A 812 -13.18 -6.77 -9.16
CA THR A 812 -12.48 -6.24 -8.01
C THR A 812 -12.71 -4.74 -8.00
N ILE A 813 -13.18 -4.21 -6.87
CA ILE A 813 -13.49 -2.79 -6.70
C ILE A 813 -12.73 -2.29 -5.47
N THR A 814 -11.96 -1.23 -5.65
CA THR A 814 -11.28 -0.50 -4.56
C THR A 814 -12.24 0.57 -4.04
N PRO A 815 -12.52 0.70 -2.74
CA PRO A 815 -11.77 0.22 -1.57
C PRO A 815 -12.25 -1.14 -1.02
N PHE A 816 -13.36 -1.70 -1.54
CA PHE A 816 -14.01 -2.88 -0.94
C PHE A 816 -13.12 -4.13 -0.94
N THR A 817 -12.15 -4.18 -1.85
CA THR A 817 -11.18 -5.28 -1.97
C THR A 817 -9.79 -4.78 -2.32
N SER A 818 -8.76 -5.49 -1.85
CA SER A 818 -7.38 -5.29 -2.32
C SER A 818 -7.24 -5.69 -3.79
N VAL A 819 -6.41 -4.95 -4.51
CA VAL A 819 -6.23 -5.05 -5.97
C VAL A 819 -5.47 -6.32 -6.33
N ASN A 820 -6.15 -7.47 -6.37
CA ASN A 820 -5.59 -8.70 -6.92
C ASN A 820 -6.40 -9.12 -8.14
N SER A 821 -5.75 -9.19 -9.31
CA SER A 821 -6.30 -9.87 -10.50
C SER A 821 -6.45 -11.38 -10.24
N PRO A 822 -7.28 -12.12 -11.00
CA PRO A 822 -7.19 -13.57 -10.98
C PRO A 822 -5.84 -14.02 -11.56
N ASN A 823 -5.15 -14.91 -10.85
CA ASN A 823 -4.00 -15.72 -11.29
C ASN A 823 -2.87 -15.08 -12.13
N LEU A 824 -2.57 -13.80 -11.95
CA LEU A 824 -1.21 -13.29 -12.19
C LEU A 824 -0.45 -13.32 -10.86
N LYS A 825 0.01 -14.51 -10.47
CA LYS A 825 1.14 -14.67 -9.54
C LYS A 825 2.30 -15.25 -10.31
#